data_AF-A0A9P7ED40-F1
#
_entry.id   AF-A0A9P7ED40-F1
#
_cell.length_a   1.000
_cell.length_b   1.000
_cell.length_c   1.000
_cell.angle_alpha   90.00
_cell.angle_beta   90.00
_cell.angle_gamma   90.00
#
_symmetry.space_group_name_H-M   'P 1'
#
loop_
_entity.id
_entity.type
_entity.pdbx_description
1 polymer ?
#
loop_
_entity_poly.entity_id
_entity_poly.type
_entity_poly.pdbx_seq_one_letter_code
_entity_poly.pdbx_strand_id
1 'polypeptide(L)'
;MSGDASPTLPLTPASNVVVESSSSLTIPETRDGFYGYTDEKSLQQMEEQRWAQRHISDVAHPQADSTTLSTSFTLSSIREAPQIQATEELHPSPFSDDEDKEQIPDAQRHMDTIITPELARVVRCFQKCLELRDKYITKSLQRLGDNPRDHDGVFHGVAEGLADVSGVKPDVNQSLAASPNSPHEPWVIYPKPPPPHWQFAAKETIISADGRVTPDDQFDFSQCQIPGNHEWEFEIDDKGVYQVYTNADAENKKPLFDIPTIREYFVDLDYVLSVISDGPAKSMAYRRLKYLASKFEMYSLLNEFQELADMKSVPHRDFYNVRKVDTHVHLASCMNQKHLLRFIKSKMKRSPHDVVIFRDGTDLTLEQLSAYDLSINTLDMHAHQDSFHRFDQFNLKYNPIGESRLREIFLKIDNKIDGRYFAEITREVMNDVEQSKYQNCEWRVSVYGRSVDEWDKLAKWIINNDVISHNVRWLIQVPRLYQVYKETGALDTFEEIVISKFFLSHNFSPSRQCTVIVDVFRPLFEVTKDPKSHPELHVFLQRVVGFDSVDDESKAERRFHRKFPFPRLWDSKQNPPFSYWMYYMYANMASLNHWRKARGFNTFVFRPHAGEAGDTDHLTAAFLTSHSISHGILLRKVPALQYLFYLKQIGLAMSPLSNNALFLTYERNPLPDFFKVGLNVSLSTDDPLQFHFTKEPLLEEYSVAAHIYKLPQSSLAELARNSVIQSGFEMEIKRHWLGQEWYLPGAAGNDIHKTNVPNLRLAYRHRTLLDELAMIRSHST
;
A
#
# COMPACT_ATOMS: atom_id res chain seq x y z
N MET A 1 55.51 49.33 0.40
CA MET A 1 55.33 50.16 1.60
C MET A 1 54.05 50.97 1.42
N SER A 2 53.19 50.96 2.45
CA SER A 2 52.05 51.87 2.75
C SER A 2 50.96 52.00 1.67
N GLY A 3 49.71 51.53 1.84
CA GLY A 3 48.76 51.79 2.94
C GLY A 3 47.75 52.86 2.45
N ASP A 4 46.48 52.97 2.83
CA ASP A 4 45.50 52.21 3.60
C ASP A 4 44.15 52.98 3.45
N ALA A 5 43.04 52.43 3.95
CA ALA A 5 41.79 53.12 4.36
C ALA A 5 40.67 53.50 3.35
N SER A 6 39.48 52.98 3.68
CA SER A 6 38.09 53.33 3.33
C SER A 6 37.72 54.81 3.52
N PRO A 7 36.53 55.28 3.08
CA PRO A 7 35.37 55.31 4.00
C PRO A 7 33.95 55.25 3.39
N THR A 8 33.01 55.17 4.33
CA THR A 8 31.53 55.07 4.33
C THR A 8 30.72 56.33 3.94
N LEU A 9 29.52 56.10 3.36
CA LEU A 9 28.18 56.77 3.40
C LEU A 9 28.02 58.29 3.67
N PRO A 10 26.99 58.93 3.06
CA PRO A 10 25.76 59.25 3.84
C PRO A 10 24.40 59.16 3.07
N LEU A 11 23.32 59.29 3.87
CA LEU A 11 21.89 59.06 3.66
C LEU A 11 21.09 60.15 2.87
N THR A 12 20.06 59.69 2.11
CA THR A 12 18.67 60.22 1.86
C THR A 12 18.43 61.67 1.38
N PRO A 13 17.39 61.98 0.54
CA PRO A 13 16.00 62.08 1.01
C PRO A 13 14.89 61.62 0.02
N ALA A 14 13.71 61.44 0.60
CA ALA A 14 12.43 61.09 -0.03
C ALA A 14 11.77 62.25 -0.78
N SER A 15 10.95 61.94 -1.79
CA SER A 15 9.81 62.78 -2.19
C SER A 15 8.68 61.94 -2.81
N ASN A 16 7.49 62.13 -2.25
CA ASN A 16 6.20 61.61 -2.71
C ASN A 16 5.72 62.39 -3.94
N VAL A 17 5.17 61.69 -4.94
CA VAL A 17 4.20 62.26 -5.88
C VAL A 17 3.03 61.29 -6.01
N VAL A 18 1.86 61.80 -5.61
CA VAL A 18 0.53 61.18 -5.75
C VAL A 18 -0.05 61.64 -7.09
N VAL A 19 -0.57 60.72 -7.90
CA VAL A 19 -1.52 60.99 -8.99
C VAL A 19 -2.64 59.96 -8.90
N GLU A 20 -3.86 60.43 -8.63
CA GLU A 20 -5.11 59.65 -8.65
C GLU A 20 -5.86 59.83 -9.99
N SER A 21 -6.48 58.73 -10.46
CA SER A 21 -7.69 58.58 -11.31
C SER A 21 -7.48 57.37 -12.26
N SER A 22 -8.40 56.43 -12.50
CA SER A 22 -9.78 56.20 -12.06
C SER A 22 -10.22 54.79 -12.49
N SER A 23 -11.17 54.22 -11.73
CA SER A 23 -12.17 53.17 -12.05
C SER A 23 -11.76 51.72 -12.44
N SER A 24 -11.77 50.87 -11.39
CA SER A 24 -12.63 49.68 -11.21
C SER A 24 -12.51 48.46 -12.15
N LEU A 25 -11.77 47.45 -11.68
CA LEU A 25 -12.17 46.04 -11.65
C LEU A 25 -11.31 45.32 -10.59
N THR A 26 -11.77 45.28 -9.34
CA THR A 26 -11.15 44.50 -8.27
C THR A 26 -11.52 43.04 -8.47
N ILE A 27 -10.59 42.26 -9.02
CA ILE A 27 -10.65 40.80 -8.97
C ILE A 27 -10.42 40.41 -7.50
N PRO A 28 -11.29 39.61 -6.85
CA PRO A 28 -11.00 39.13 -5.52
C PRO A 28 -9.76 38.25 -5.59
N GLU A 29 -8.68 38.65 -4.92
CA GLU A 29 -7.61 37.70 -4.59
C GLU A 29 -8.24 36.53 -3.83
N THR A 30 -8.06 35.33 -4.37
CA THR A 30 -8.38 34.09 -3.68
C THR A 30 -7.56 34.05 -2.41
N ARG A 31 -8.17 34.40 -1.27
CA ARG A 31 -7.63 34.08 0.04
C ARG A 31 -7.35 32.59 0.08
N ASP A 32 -6.07 32.25 0.14
CA ASP A 32 -5.60 30.94 0.54
C ASP A 32 -6.40 30.51 1.78
N GLY A 33 -7.18 29.44 1.64
CA GLY A 33 -7.93 28.81 2.73
C GLY A 33 -7.02 28.09 3.72
N PHE A 34 -5.83 28.63 3.97
CA PHE A 34 -4.83 28.12 4.88
C PHE A 34 -4.91 28.89 6.19
N TYR A 35 -5.24 28.20 7.28
CA TYR A 35 -4.92 28.71 8.60
C TYR A 35 -3.41 28.57 8.79
N GLY A 36 -2.74 29.69 9.07
CA GLY A 36 -1.34 29.65 9.48
C GLY A 36 -1.19 28.98 10.85
N TYR A 37 0.00 28.47 11.15
CA TYR A 37 0.36 27.82 12.41
C TYR A 37 -0.04 28.62 13.66
N THR A 38 0.02 29.96 13.60
CA THR A 38 -0.42 30.86 14.67
C THR A 38 -1.94 30.92 14.82
N ASP A 39 -2.67 30.79 13.72
CA ASP A 39 -4.13 30.90 13.71
C ASP A 39 -4.79 29.59 14.18
N GLU A 40 -4.19 28.44 13.85
CA GLU A 40 -4.65 27.13 14.32
C GLU A 40 -4.40 26.96 15.84
N LYS A 41 -3.27 27.44 16.34
CA LYS A 41 -2.95 27.45 17.78
C LYS A 41 -3.84 28.43 18.55
N SER A 42 -4.13 29.59 17.94
CA SER A 42 -5.09 30.58 18.46
C SER A 42 -6.51 29.99 18.53
N LEU A 43 -6.94 29.26 17.50
CA LEU A 43 -8.24 28.59 17.47
C LEU A 43 -8.36 27.49 18.51
N GLN A 44 -7.33 26.66 18.69
CA GLN A 44 -7.30 25.63 19.74
C GLN A 44 -7.34 26.25 21.13
N GLN A 45 -6.56 27.31 21.40
CA GLN A 45 -6.62 28.01 22.68
C GLN A 45 -7.97 28.70 22.92
N MET A 46 -8.59 29.28 21.88
CA MET A 46 -9.92 29.87 21.98
C MET A 46 -11.01 28.80 22.18
N GLU A 47 -10.89 27.62 21.58
CA GLU A 47 -11.79 26.49 21.85
C GLU A 47 -11.61 25.99 23.28
N GLU A 48 -10.39 25.73 23.73
CA GLU A 48 -10.12 25.31 25.12
C GLU A 48 -10.66 26.31 26.15
N GLN A 49 -10.52 27.62 25.90
CA GLN A 49 -11.10 28.66 26.76
C GLN A 49 -12.64 28.68 26.71
N ARG A 50 -13.26 28.44 25.55
CA ARG A 50 -14.73 28.34 25.43
C ARG A 50 -15.28 27.09 26.12
N TRP A 51 -14.55 25.98 26.09
CA TRP A 51 -14.92 24.76 26.81
C TRP A 51 -14.75 24.92 28.32
N ALA A 52 -13.69 25.59 28.78
CA ALA A 52 -13.51 25.93 30.18
C ALA A 52 -14.61 26.87 30.72
N GLN A 53 -15.06 27.84 29.91
CA GLN A 53 -16.16 28.75 30.29
C GLN A 53 -17.54 28.08 30.34
N ARG A 54 -17.76 27.01 29.57
CA ARG A 54 -19.02 26.22 29.60
C ARG A 54 -19.14 25.32 30.82
N HIS A 55 -18.05 25.03 31.52
CA HIS A 55 -18.08 24.27 32.78
C HIS A 55 -18.32 25.13 34.02
N ILE A 56 -18.41 26.46 33.90
CA ILE A 56 -18.54 27.38 35.04
C ILE A 56 -19.98 27.94 35.19
N SER A 57 -20.88 27.70 34.24
CA SER A 57 -22.22 28.32 34.26
C SER A 57 -23.31 27.58 35.06
N ASP A 58 -23.02 26.45 35.71
CA ASP A 58 -24.01 25.72 36.53
C ASP A 58 -23.48 25.39 37.93
N VAL A 59 -23.20 26.40 38.76
CA VAL A 59 -23.12 26.21 40.22
C VAL A 59 -23.70 27.43 40.94
N ALA A 60 -24.83 27.24 41.62
CA ALA A 60 -25.43 28.21 42.52
C ALA A 60 -24.54 28.47 43.74
N HIS A 61 -24.41 29.74 44.13
CA HIS A 61 -23.69 30.19 45.32
C HIS A 61 -24.19 29.49 46.61
N PRO A 62 -23.26 29.17 47.54
CA PRO A 62 -23.31 29.87 48.82
C PRO A 62 -21.94 30.37 49.31
N GLN A 63 -22.04 31.18 50.37
CA GLN A 63 -21.09 32.13 50.89
C GLN A 63 -19.75 31.55 51.40
N ALA A 64 -18.78 32.46 51.40
CA ALA A 64 -17.41 32.32 51.87
C ALA A 64 -17.29 31.86 53.34
N ASP A 65 -16.25 31.07 53.63
CA ASP A 65 -15.27 31.49 54.63
C ASP A 65 -13.92 30.76 54.46
N SER A 66 -12.86 31.53 54.70
CA SER A 66 -11.45 31.18 54.58
C SER A 66 -11.00 30.24 55.69
N THR A 67 -10.08 29.31 55.41
CA THR A 67 -8.78 29.23 56.11
C THR A 67 -7.89 28.11 55.56
N THR A 68 -6.60 28.46 55.48
CA THR A 68 -5.42 27.65 55.16
C THR A 68 -5.23 26.45 56.08
N LEU A 69 -4.72 25.32 55.56
CA LEU A 69 -3.51 24.66 56.08
C LEU A 69 -3.07 23.44 55.24
N SER A 70 -1.76 23.27 55.26
CA SER A 70 -0.92 22.35 54.53
C SER A 70 -0.87 20.92 55.12
N THR A 71 -0.16 20.07 54.39
CA THR A 71 0.66 18.90 54.81
C THR A 71 0.03 17.50 54.90
N SER A 72 0.48 16.68 53.94
CA SER A 72 1.19 15.40 54.14
C SER A 72 0.40 14.12 54.37
N PHE A 73 0.43 13.27 53.33
CA PHE A 73 0.13 11.84 53.38
C PHE A 73 1.24 11.05 54.11
N THR A 74 0.84 10.18 55.03
CA THR A 74 1.62 9.00 55.43
C THR A 74 0.70 7.79 55.53
N LEU A 75 1.05 6.76 54.77
CA LEU A 75 0.40 5.45 54.71
C LEU A 75 1.07 4.53 55.73
N SER A 76 0.30 3.78 56.53
CA SER A 76 0.84 2.61 57.24
C SER A 76 -0.20 1.48 57.35
N SER A 77 0.09 0.44 56.58
CA SER A 77 0.18 -0.99 56.93
C SER A 77 -0.81 -1.65 57.90
N ILE A 78 -1.44 -2.68 57.34
CA ILE A 78 -2.23 -3.78 57.88
C ILE A 78 -1.56 -4.55 59.04
N ARG A 79 -2.34 -4.90 60.08
CA ARG A 79 -2.49 -6.26 60.67
C ARG A 79 -3.27 -6.20 61.99
N GLU A 80 -4.38 -6.93 62.09
CA GLU A 80 -4.67 -7.96 63.11
C GLU A 80 -6.18 -8.29 63.14
N ALA A 81 -6.46 -9.59 63.22
CA ALA A 81 -7.78 -10.16 63.49
C ALA A 81 -7.76 -10.82 64.87
N PRO A 82 -8.88 -10.83 65.60
CA PRO A 82 -9.19 -11.95 66.48
C PRO A 82 -10.62 -12.49 66.34
N GLN A 83 -10.76 -13.76 66.72
CA GLN A 83 -11.93 -14.63 66.59
C GLN A 83 -13.05 -14.38 67.63
N ILE A 84 -14.29 -14.41 67.13
CA ILE A 84 -15.54 -15.07 67.60
C ILE A 84 -15.78 -15.25 69.11
N GLN A 85 -16.88 -14.67 69.61
CA GLN A 85 -17.77 -15.26 70.62
C GLN A 85 -19.24 -14.92 70.29
N ALA A 86 -20.11 -15.92 70.42
CA ALA A 86 -21.52 -15.91 70.04
C ALA A 86 -22.44 -15.45 71.17
N THR A 87 -23.41 -14.60 70.85
CA THR A 87 -24.68 -14.44 71.58
C THR A 87 -25.76 -14.01 70.58
N GLU A 88 -26.84 -14.80 70.52
CA GLU A 88 -28.05 -14.58 69.74
C GLU A 88 -28.83 -13.36 70.26
N GLU A 89 -29.30 -12.50 69.36
CA GLU A 89 -30.65 -11.90 69.39
C GLU A 89 -30.92 -11.13 68.08
N LEU A 90 -32.15 -11.28 67.59
CA LEU A 90 -32.58 -11.08 66.20
C LEU A 90 -32.73 -9.61 65.76
N HIS A 91 -32.18 -9.28 64.58
CA HIS A 91 -32.70 -8.25 63.68
C HIS A 91 -32.48 -8.67 62.20
N PRO A 92 -33.51 -8.65 61.33
CA PRO A 92 -33.34 -9.06 59.93
C PRO A 92 -32.63 -7.98 59.11
N SER A 93 -31.52 -8.35 58.47
CA SER A 93 -30.77 -7.55 57.50
C SER A 93 -31.44 -7.63 56.12
N PRO A 94 -31.53 -6.54 55.33
CA PRO A 94 -32.31 -6.49 54.10
C PRO A 94 -31.52 -6.93 52.85
N PHE A 95 -30.64 -7.93 52.98
CA PHE A 95 -29.90 -8.49 51.85
C PHE A 95 -29.68 -10.00 52.01
N SER A 96 -30.51 -10.82 51.34
CA SER A 96 -30.14 -12.09 50.70
C SER A 96 -31.35 -12.65 49.91
N ASP A 97 -31.17 -12.65 48.60
CA ASP A 97 -31.51 -13.66 47.60
C ASP A 97 -32.78 -14.50 47.75
N ASP A 98 -33.76 -14.23 46.87
CA ASP A 98 -34.62 -15.25 46.28
C ASP A 98 -34.33 -15.29 44.77
N GLU A 99 -33.55 -16.29 44.35
CA GLU A 99 -33.57 -16.83 43.00
C GLU A 99 -34.88 -17.61 42.81
N ASP A 100 -35.77 -17.14 41.94
CA ASP A 100 -36.23 -17.94 40.78
C ASP A 100 -37.39 -17.27 40.01
N LYS A 101 -37.18 -17.23 38.68
CA LYS A 101 -38.17 -17.21 37.60
C LYS A 101 -39.06 -15.97 37.43
N GLU A 102 -38.48 -14.96 36.80
CA GLU A 102 -39.16 -14.29 35.68
C GLU A 102 -38.18 -14.13 34.50
N GLN A 103 -38.50 -14.77 33.38
CA GLN A 103 -37.81 -14.57 32.11
C GLN A 103 -38.06 -13.13 31.66
N ILE A 104 -37.08 -12.26 31.88
CA ILE A 104 -37.03 -10.93 31.27
C ILE A 104 -36.69 -11.16 29.79
N PRO A 105 -37.56 -10.78 28.82
CA PRO A 105 -37.19 -10.81 27.42
C PRO A 105 -36.01 -9.86 27.21
N ASP A 106 -35.00 -10.33 26.48
CA ASP A 106 -33.87 -9.55 25.99
C ASP A 106 -34.35 -8.16 25.55
N ALA A 107 -34.12 -7.17 26.41
CA ALA A 107 -34.32 -5.78 26.05
C ALA A 107 -33.14 -5.41 25.16
N GLN A 108 -33.24 -5.78 23.87
CA GLN A 108 -32.65 -5.02 22.77
C GLN A 108 -33.09 -3.57 22.93
N ARG A 109 -32.34 -2.80 23.72
CA ARG A 109 -32.29 -1.36 23.58
C ARG A 109 -31.57 -1.09 22.26
N HIS A 110 -32.26 -1.29 21.16
CA HIS A 110 -32.09 -0.42 20.02
C HIS A 110 -32.27 0.99 20.57
N MET A 111 -31.18 1.76 20.66
CA MET A 111 -31.35 3.20 20.56
C MET A 111 -31.87 3.43 19.15
N ASP A 112 -33.19 3.39 19.00
CA ASP A 112 -33.90 4.03 17.88
C ASP A 112 -33.57 5.51 17.98
N THR A 113 -32.37 5.83 17.51
CA THR A 113 -31.92 7.19 17.35
C THR A 113 -32.89 7.74 16.33
N ILE A 114 -33.70 8.72 16.71
CA ILE A 114 -34.59 9.42 15.79
C ILE A 114 -33.69 9.99 14.67
N ILE A 115 -33.57 9.25 13.57
CA ILE A 115 -32.66 9.59 12.49
C ILE A 115 -33.29 10.75 11.75
N THR A 116 -32.59 11.87 11.73
CA THR A 116 -33.02 13.01 10.91
C THR A 116 -33.03 12.58 9.44
N PRO A 117 -33.99 13.04 8.62
CA PRO A 117 -34.03 12.73 7.18
C PRO A 117 -32.70 13.01 6.46
N GLU A 118 -31.94 14.00 6.96
CA GLU A 118 -30.60 14.35 6.49
C GLU A 118 -29.57 13.23 6.72
N LEU A 119 -29.58 12.61 7.91
CA LEU A 119 -28.68 11.50 8.22
C LEU A 119 -29.01 10.26 7.37
N ALA A 120 -30.30 9.97 7.15
CA ALA A 120 -30.73 8.90 6.24
C ALA A 120 -30.29 9.13 4.79
N ARG A 121 -30.22 10.39 4.32
CA ARG A 121 -29.66 10.73 3.00
C ARG A 121 -28.16 10.44 2.93
N VAL A 122 -27.41 10.87 3.94
CA VAL A 122 -25.94 10.68 4.01
C VAL A 122 -25.59 9.19 4.03
N VAL A 123 -26.31 8.40 4.84
CA VAL A 123 -26.12 6.94 4.92
C VAL A 123 -26.34 6.27 3.57
N ARG A 124 -27.40 6.62 2.83
CA ARG A 124 -27.65 6.12 1.47
C ARG A 124 -26.54 6.50 0.49
N CYS A 125 -25.97 7.69 0.60
CA CYS A 125 -24.81 8.08 -0.21
C CYS A 125 -23.58 7.20 0.09
N PHE A 126 -23.27 6.94 1.36
CA PHE A 126 -22.19 6.03 1.72
C PHE A 126 -22.43 4.62 1.18
N GLN A 127 -23.63 4.08 1.35
CA GLN A 127 -24.02 2.78 0.81
C GLN A 127 -23.78 2.69 -0.70
N LYS A 128 -24.20 3.71 -1.46
CA LYS A 128 -23.93 3.75 -2.91
C LYS A 128 -22.43 3.81 -3.23
N CYS A 129 -21.62 4.55 -2.46
CA CYS A 129 -20.16 4.53 -2.65
C CYS A 129 -19.56 3.13 -2.40
N LEU A 130 -20.06 2.39 -1.41
CA LEU A 130 -19.65 1.02 -1.13
C LEU A 130 -19.99 0.07 -2.30
N GLU A 131 -21.19 0.21 -2.87
CA GLU A 131 -21.65 -0.56 -4.04
C GLU A 131 -20.85 -0.24 -5.31
N LEU A 132 -20.53 1.04 -5.52
CA LEU A 132 -19.67 1.46 -6.62
C LEU A 132 -18.30 0.79 -6.51
N ARG A 133 -17.67 0.77 -5.33
CA ARG A 133 -16.42 0.02 -5.16
C ARG A 133 -16.59 -1.47 -5.48
N ASP A 134 -17.63 -2.12 -4.94
CA ASP A 134 -17.87 -3.55 -5.18
C ASP A 134 -18.02 -3.88 -6.66
N LYS A 135 -18.68 -3.00 -7.43
CA LYS A 135 -18.80 -3.10 -8.88
C LYS A 135 -17.43 -3.12 -9.56
N TYR A 136 -16.53 -2.19 -9.25
CA TYR A 136 -15.22 -2.11 -9.89
C TYR A 136 -14.30 -3.27 -9.46
N ILE A 137 -14.25 -3.59 -8.17
CA ILE A 137 -13.43 -4.70 -7.66
C ILE A 137 -13.89 -6.05 -8.24
N THR A 138 -15.21 -6.26 -8.36
CA THR A 138 -15.77 -7.46 -9.00
C THR A 138 -15.45 -7.53 -10.49
N LYS A 139 -15.65 -6.42 -11.23
CA LYS A 139 -15.40 -6.40 -12.69
C LYS A 139 -13.93 -6.57 -13.06
N SER A 140 -13.00 -6.28 -12.15
CA SER A 140 -11.56 -6.44 -12.34
C SER A 140 -10.96 -7.72 -11.78
N LEU A 141 -11.79 -8.58 -11.16
CA LEU A 141 -11.37 -9.86 -10.57
C LEU A 141 -10.29 -9.70 -9.48
N GLN A 142 -10.45 -8.68 -8.64
CA GLN A 142 -9.52 -8.36 -7.55
C GLN A 142 -10.00 -8.86 -6.16
N ARG A 143 -10.99 -9.76 -6.08
CA ARG A 143 -11.46 -10.33 -4.81
C ARG A 143 -10.73 -11.63 -4.48
N LEU A 144 -10.78 -12.04 -3.23
CA LEU A 144 -10.27 -13.35 -2.83
C LEU A 144 -11.01 -14.48 -3.57
N GLY A 145 -10.26 -15.40 -4.16
CA GLY A 145 -10.80 -16.55 -4.91
C GLY A 145 -11.08 -16.26 -6.40
N ASP A 146 -10.99 -15.00 -6.85
CA ASP A 146 -11.07 -14.68 -8.27
C ASP A 146 -9.81 -15.14 -9.02
N ASN A 147 -8.66 -15.19 -8.35
CA ASN A 147 -7.39 -15.62 -8.91
C ASN A 147 -7.31 -17.16 -8.90
N PRO A 148 -7.06 -17.85 -10.04
CA PRO A 148 -6.85 -19.29 -10.06
C PRO A 148 -5.77 -19.78 -9.08
N ARG A 149 -4.78 -18.93 -8.79
CA ARG A 149 -3.71 -19.18 -7.81
C ARG A 149 -4.21 -19.34 -6.37
N ASP A 150 -5.41 -18.87 -6.05
CA ASP A 150 -5.97 -19.04 -4.72
C ASP A 150 -6.48 -20.47 -4.49
N HIS A 151 -6.71 -21.26 -5.54
CA HIS A 151 -7.27 -22.60 -5.46
C HIS A 151 -6.15 -23.63 -5.26
N ASP A 152 -5.91 -24.06 -4.03
CA ASP A 152 -4.79 -24.94 -3.66
C ASP A 152 -5.21 -26.42 -3.47
N GLY A 153 -6.42 -26.78 -3.88
CA GLY A 153 -7.00 -28.11 -3.69
C GLY A 153 -7.60 -28.35 -2.30
N VAL A 154 -7.41 -27.44 -1.35
CA VAL A 154 -8.12 -27.46 -0.06
C VAL A 154 -9.06 -26.25 0.07
N PHE A 155 -8.61 -25.09 -0.36
CA PHE A 155 -9.45 -23.92 -0.59
C PHE A 155 -9.93 -23.92 -2.04
N HIS A 156 -11.24 -23.83 -2.23
CA HIS A 156 -11.91 -23.92 -3.54
C HIS A 156 -12.56 -22.60 -3.97
N GLY A 157 -12.22 -21.50 -3.31
CA GLY A 157 -12.84 -20.20 -3.53
C GLY A 157 -13.95 -19.87 -2.53
N VAL A 158 -14.44 -18.64 -2.64
CA VAL A 158 -15.56 -18.11 -1.85
C VAL A 158 -16.80 -18.06 -2.75
N ALA A 159 -17.98 -18.35 -2.20
CA ALA A 159 -19.22 -18.29 -2.96
C ALA A 159 -19.48 -16.87 -3.53
N GLU A 160 -20.15 -16.83 -4.68
CA GLU A 160 -20.35 -15.59 -5.42
C GLU A 160 -21.09 -14.52 -4.58
N GLY A 161 -20.57 -13.29 -4.62
CA GLY A 161 -21.12 -12.17 -3.86
C GLY A 161 -20.73 -12.10 -2.38
N LEU A 162 -20.10 -13.16 -1.83
CA LEU A 162 -19.65 -13.21 -0.43
C LEU A 162 -18.17 -12.83 -0.26
N ALA A 163 -17.40 -12.83 -1.35
CA ALA A 163 -15.98 -12.44 -1.34
C ALA A 163 -15.80 -10.92 -1.25
N ASP A 164 -14.74 -10.51 -0.55
CA ASP A 164 -14.17 -9.17 -0.56
C ASP A 164 -12.67 -9.25 -0.94
N VAL A 165 -11.98 -8.11 -0.94
CA VAL A 165 -10.58 -7.93 -1.35
C VAL A 165 -9.59 -8.78 -0.54
N SER A 166 -9.82 -8.89 0.78
CA SER A 166 -8.86 -9.49 1.73
C SER A 166 -9.42 -10.68 2.51
N GLY A 167 -10.58 -11.20 2.11
CA GLY A 167 -11.29 -12.24 2.85
C GLY A 167 -12.75 -12.35 2.44
N VAL A 168 -13.51 -13.08 3.23
CA VAL A 168 -14.97 -13.11 3.15
C VAL A 168 -15.52 -11.80 3.73
N LYS A 169 -16.61 -11.30 3.15
CA LYS A 169 -17.32 -10.12 3.66
C LYS A 169 -17.66 -10.28 5.15
N PRO A 170 -17.50 -9.22 5.96
CA PRO A 170 -17.59 -9.32 7.42
C PRO A 170 -18.97 -9.75 7.91
N ASP A 171 -20.03 -9.44 7.18
CA ASP A 171 -21.44 -9.68 7.50
C ASP A 171 -21.98 -11.06 7.12
N VAL A 172 -21.17 -11.89 6.47
CA VAL A 172 -21.60 -13.19 5.96
C VAL A 172 -21.52 -14.27 7.04
N ASN A 173 -22.51 -15.16 7.05
CA ASN A 173 -22.48 -16.34 7.93
C ASN A 173 -21.39 -17.31 7.47
N GLN A 174 -20.46 -17.63 8.38
CA GLN A 174 -19.22 -18.37 8.11
C GLN A 174 -19.47 -19.75 7.49
N SER A 175 -20.58 -20.42 7.84
CA SER A 175 -20.95 -21.73 7.32
C SER A 175 -21.29 -21.76 5.83
N LEU A 176 -21.57 -20.59 5.23
CA LEU A 176 -21.96 -20.44 3.83
C LEU A 176 -20.82 -19.89 2.95
N ALA A 177 -19.64 -19.63 3.52
CA ALA A 177 -18.60 -18.88 2.83
C ALA A 177 -17.80 -19.71 1.83
N ALA A 178 -17.54 -20.99 2.13
CA ALA A 178 -16.69 -21.85 1.30
C ALA A 178 -17.45 -22.39 0.07
N SER A 179 -16.84 -22.29 -1.10
CA SER A 179 -17.34 -22.98 -2.30
C SER A 179 -17.06 -24.48 -2.18
N PRO A 180 -18.04 -25.37 -2.45
CA PRO A 180 -17.82 -26.82 -2.37
C PRO A 180 -16.99 -27.36 -3.55
N ASN A 181 -16.97 -26.67 -4.70
CA ASN A 181 -16.25 -27.09 -5.88
C ASN A 181 -15.35 -25.97 -6.38
N SER A 182 -14.10 -26.30 -6.76
CA SER A 182 -13.21 -25.36 -7.42
C SER A 182 -13.41 -25.41 -8.94
N PRO A 183 -13.50 -24.26 -9.62
CA PRO A 183 -13.51 -24.18 -11.08
C PRO A 183 -12.11 -24.33 -11.70
N HIS A 184 -11.05 -24.41 -10.88
CA HIS A 184 -9.66 -24.42 -11.32
C HIS A 184 -8.91 -25.64 -10.77
N GLU A 185 -7.87 -26.07 -11.46
CA GLU A 185 -6.95 -27.08 -10.95
C GLU A 185 -6.15 -26.52 -9.76
N PRO A 186 -5.70 -27.38 -8.82
CA PRO A 186 -4.85 -26.96 -7.71
C PRO A 186 -3.60 -26.24 -8.21
N TRP A 187 -3.37 -25.02 -7.73
CA TRP A 187 -2.23 -24.22 -8.10
C TRP A 187 -0.93 -24.85 -7.60
N VAL A 188 0.05 -25.01 -8.50
CA VAL A 188 1.36 -25.59 -8.17
C VAL A 188 2.37 -24.48 -7.96
N ILE A 189 2.96 -24.41 -6.77
CA ILE A 189 4.03 -23.47 -6.43
C ILE A 189 5.38 -24.09 -6.81
N TYR A 190 6.09 -23.48 -7.77
CA TYR A 190 7.40 -23.96 -8.23
C TYR A 190 8.50 -22.88 -8.19
N PRO A 191 9.69 -23.16 -7.62
CA PRO A 191 10.00 -24.29 -6.73
C PRO A 191 9.12 -24.33 -5.49
N LYS A 192 9.00 -25.53 -4.91
CA LYS A 192 8.16 -25.76 -3.72
C LYS A 192 8.67 -24.90 -2.56
N PRO A 193 7.76 -24.38 -1.70
CA PRO A 193 8.19 -23.70 -0.49
C PRO A 193 8.98 -24.65 0.41
N PRO A 194 9.96 -24.14 1.19
CA PRO A 194 10.76 -25.00 2.05
C PRO A 194 9.89 -25.67 3.13
N PRO A 195 10.26 -26.87 3.57
CA PRO A 195 9.52 -27.59 4.60
C PRO A 195 9.46 -26.81 5.93
N PRO A 196 8.44 -27.06 6.78
CA PRO A 196 8.22 -26.31 8.03
C PRO A 196 9.43 -26.29 8.99
N HIS A 197 10.20 -27.39 8.99
CA HIS A 197 11.44 -27.58 9.74
C HIS A 197 12.66 -27.42 8.82
N TRP A 198 12.89 -26.21 8.32
CA TRP A 198 14.08 -25.89 7.55
C TRP A 198 15.27 -25.53 8.47
N GLN A 199 16.39 -26.24 8.31
CA GLN A 199 17.68 -25.85 8.86
C GLN A 199 18.53 -25.31 7.71
N PHE A 200 18.96 -24.05 7.81
CA PHE A 200 19.80 -23.41 6.80
C PHE A 200 21.20 -24.04 6.84
N ALA A 201 21.44 -25.08 6.04
CA ALA A 201 22.78 -25.54 5.75
C ALA A 201 23.39 -24.57 4.73
N ALA A 202 24.59 -24.05 4.99
CA ALA A 202 25.37 -23.35 3.98
C ALA A 202 25.41 -24.23 2.72
N LYS A 203 25.30 -23.64 1.53
CA LYS A 203 25.28 -24.31 0.21
C LYS A 203 26.61 -25.04 -0.11
N GLU A 204 27.01 -25.98 0.74
CA GLU A 204 28.00 -27.02 0.48
C GLU A 204 27.32 -28.36 0.75
N THR A 205 26.84 -28.98 -0.34
CA THR A 205 26.53 -30.42 -0.46
C THR A 205 25.86 -31.07 0.76
N ILE A 206 24.52 -30.98 0.82
CA ILE A 206 23.73 -31.89 1.65
C ILE A 206 23.82 -33.28 0.98
N ILE A 207 24.79 -34.08 1.42
CA ILE A 207 24.85 -35.52 1.12
C ILE A 207 23.90 -36.19 2.10
N SER A 208 22.76 -36.71 1.61
CA SER A 208 21.87 -37.52 2.44
C SER A 208 22.58 -38.83 2.86
N ALA A 209 22.13 -39.43 3.96
CA ALA A 209 22.72 -40.65 4.54
C ALA A 209 22.83 -41.85 3.57
N ASP A 210 22.11 -41.81 2.45
CA ASP A 210 22.14 -42.81 1.37
C ASP A 210 23.12 -42.48 0.22
N GLY A 211 23.98 -41.47 0.38
CA GLY A 211 24.99 -41.09 -0.62
C GLY A 211 24.43 -40.44 -1.89
N ARG A 212 23.15 -40.08 -1.92
CA ARG A 212 22.53 -39.30 -3.00
C ARG A 212 22.52 -37.82 -2.63
N VAL A 213 23.05 -36.99 -3.54
CA VAL A 213 22.85 -35.54 -3.53
C VAL A 213 21.41 -35.31 -3.99
N THR A 214 20.54 -34.75 -3.15
CA THR A 214 19.18 -34.35 -3.56
C THR A 214 19.25 -33.02 -4.34
N PRO A 215 18.89 -32.97 -5.63
CA PRO A 215 18.96 -31.74 -6.43
C PRO A 215 17.68 -30.88 -6.36
N ASP A 216 16.77 -31.09 -5.41
CA ASP A 216 15.34 -30.74 -5.57
C ASP A 216 14.93 -29.29 -5.23
N ASP A 217 15.84 -28.39 -4.82
CA ASP A 217 15.49 -27.02 -4.37
C ASP A 217 15.92 -25.89 -5.31
N GLN A 218 16.61 -26.17 -6.43
CA GLN A 218 17.00 -25.14 -7.40
C GLN A 218 15.96 -24.99 -8.51
N PHE A 219 15.62 -23.74 -8.85
CA PHE A 219 14.73 -23.43 -9.95
C PHE A 219 15.35 -23.89 -11.28
N ASP A 220 14.61 -24.72 -12.02
CA ASP A 220 15.00 -25.22 -13.32
C ASP A 220 13.90 -24.88 -14.34
N PHE A 221 14.27 -24.03 -15.30
CA PHE A 221 13.36 -23.58 -16.35
C PHE A 221 12.83 -24.74 -17.20
N SER A 222 13.60 -25.82 -17.38
CA SER A 222 13.20 -26.96 -18.21
C SER A 222 12.04 -27.77 -17.61
N GLN A 223 11.78 -27.63 -16.31
CA GLN A 223 10.69 -28.29 -15.60
C GLN A 223 9.38 -27.48 -15.64
N CYS A 224 9.44 -26.22 -16.09
CA CYS A 224 8.27 -25.35 -16.15
C CYS A 224 7.34 -25.77 -17.29
N GLN A 225 6.05 -25.92 -16.99
CA GLN A 225 5.04 -26.23 -17.99
C GLN A 225 4.67 -24.96 -18.77
N ILE A 226 4.78 -25.01 -20.10
CA ILE A 226 4.42 -23.92 -21.00
C ILE A 226 3.21 -24.36 -21.82
N PRO A 227 2.00 -23.82 -21.53
CA PRO A 227 0.78 -24.16 -22.25
C PRO A 227 0.83 -23.74 -23.73
N GLY A 228 -0.03 -24.35 -24.55
CA GLY A 228 -0.17 -24.01 -25.98
C GLY A 228 -0.94 -22.72 -26.25
N ASN A 229 -1.06 -22.38 -27.53
CA ASN A 229 -1.82 -21.23 -28.02
C ASN A 229 -3.33 -21.35 -27.75
N HIS A 230 -4.00 -20.22 -27.53
CA HIS A 230 -5.45 -20.10 -27.35
C HIS A 230 -6.14 -19.58 -28.63
N GLU A 231 -7.39 -19.97 -28.87
CA GLU A 231 -8.14 -19.62 -30.10
C GLU A 231 -8.64 -18.17 -30.14
N TRP A 232 -8.77 -17.53 -28.98
CA TRP A 232 -9.27 -16.15 -28.89
C TRP A 232 -8.26 -15.13 -29.40
N GLU A 233 -8.80 -14.07 -29.97
CA GLU A 233 -8.05 -12.93 -30.47
C GLU A 233 -8.27 -11.71 -29.58
N PHE A 234 -7.31 -10.79 -29.58
CA PHE A 234 -7.44 -9.52 -28.89
C PHE A 234 -7.13 -8.36 -29.83
N GLU A 235 -7.90 -7.31 -29.67
CA GLU A 235 -7.68 -6.05 -30.39
C GLU A 235 -7.99 -4.91 -29.44
N ILE A 236 -7.39 -3.77 -29.71
CA ILE A 236 -7.73 -2.57 -28.97
C ILE A 236 -8.98 -1.91 -29.52
N ASP A 237 -9.86 -1.46 -28.64
CA ASP A 237 -11.02 -0.68 -29.04
C ASP A 237 -10.68 0.79 -29.32
N ASP A 238 -11.63 1.49 -29.95
CA ASP A 238 -11.58 2.93 -30.21
C ASP A 238 -11.40 3.82 -28.97
N LYS A 239 -11.58 3.26 -27.78
CA LYS A 239 -11.52 3.96 -26.49
C LYS A 239 -10.16 3.77 -25.82
N GLY A 240 -9.27 2.94 -26.36
CA GLY A 240 -7.96 2.67 -25.82
C GLY A 240 -7.93 1.57 -24.74
N VAL A 241 -8.83 0.59 -24.82
CA VAL A 241 -8.87 -0.57 -23.93
C VAL A 241 -8.77 -1.85 -24.75
N TYR A 242 -7.91 -2.77 -24.33
CA TYR A 242 -7.81 -4.09 -24.92
C TYR A 242 -9.09 -4.90 -24.69
N GLN A 243 -9.62 -5.45 -25.77
CA GLN A 243 -10.81 -6.29 -25.75
C GLN A 243 -10.47 -7.67 -26.33
N VAL A 244 -11.11 -8.70 -25.79
CA VAL A 244 -10.93 -10.10 -26.22
C VAL A 244 -12.18 -10.57 -26.95
N TYR A 245 -11.98 -11.29 -28.06
CA TYR A 245 -13.02 -11.76 -28.96
C TYR A 245 -12.82 -13.25 -29.27
N THR A 246 -13.93 -13.98 -29.45
CA THR A 246 -13.90 -15.40 -29.83
C THR A 246 -13.55 -15.62 -31.30
N ASN A 247 -13.94 -14.70 -32.18
CA ASN A 247 -13.62 -14.74 -33.61
C ASN A 247 -13.47 -13.30 -34.15
N ALA A 248 -12.33 -13.00 -34.77
CA ALA A 248 -12.00 -11.66 -35.27
C ALA A 248 -12.81 -11.26 -36.52
N ASP A 249 -13.37 -12.22 -37.26
CA ASP A 249 -14.01 -11.98 -38.57
C ASP A 249 -15.52 -11.74 -38.51
N ALA A 250 -16.13 -11.69 -37.32
CA ALA A 250 -17.57 -11.46 -37.18
C ALA A 250 -17.93 -9.97 -37.42
N GLU A 251 -18.91 -9.69 -38.30
CA GLU A 251 -19.38 -8.33 -38.64
C GLU A 251 -19.83 -7.50 -37.42
N ASN A 252 -20.25 -8.15 -36.32
CA ASN A 252 -20.60 -7.51 -35.05
C ASN A 252 -19.63 -7.95 -33.94
N LYS A 253 -18.41 -7.37 -33.93
CA LYS A 253 -17.41 -7.58 -32.87
C LYS A 253 -17.94 -7.12 -31.51
N LYS A 254 -18.46 -8.05 -30.71
CA LYS A 254 -18.86 -7.80 -29.32
C LYS A 254 -17.74 -8.30 -28.39
N PRO A 255 -17.22 -7.46 -27.47
CA PRO A 255 -16.21 -7.89 -26.51
C PRO A 255 -16.78 -8.98 -25.60
N LEU A 256 -15.95 -9.96 -25.26
CA LEU A 256 -16.35 -11.09 -24.41
C LEU A 256 -16.62 -10.64 -22.97
N PHE A 257 -15.88 -9.64 -22.50
CA PHE A 257 -15.90 -9.17 -21.11
C PHE A 257 -16.51 -7.77 -21.00
N ASP A 258 -17.30 -7.55 -19.94
CA ASP A 258 -17.94 -6.27 -19.67
C ASP A 258 -17.09 -5.37 -18.77
N ILE A 259 -16.20 -4.59 -19.39
CA ILE A 259 -15.32 -3.63 -18.70
C ILE A 259 -15.98 -2.24 -18.66
N PRO A 260 -16.01 -1.54 -17.50
CA PRO A 260 -16.59 -0.20 -17.40
C PRO A 260 -15.93 0.77 -18.36
N THR A 261 -16.73 1.63 -18.99
CA THR A 261 -16.19 2.65 -19.90
C THR A 261 -15.62 3.85 -19.16
N ILE A 262 -14.75 4.62 -19.81
CA ILE A 262 -14.17 5.84 -19.23
C ILE A 262 -15.24 6.84 -18.78
N ARG A 263 -16.33 6.93 -19.53
CA ARG A 263 -17.45 7.82 -19.19
C ARG A 263 -18.14 7.36 -17.92
N GLU A 264 -18.43 6.07 -17.81
CA GLU A 264 -19.03 5.47 -16.62
C GLU A 264 -18.14 5.67 -15.39
N TYR A 265 -16.84 5.45 -15.55
CA TYR A 265 -15.84 5.71 -14.51
C TYR A 265 -15.83 7.15 -14.02
N PHE A 266 -15.77 8.14 -14.91
CA PHE A 266 -15.77 9.53 -14.44
C PHE A 266 -17.10 9.97 -13.83
N VAL A 267 -18.23 9.41 -14.27
CA VAL A 267 -19.54 9.67 -13.62
C VAL A 267 -19.58 9.08 -12.22
N ASP A 268 -19.10 7.85 -12.05
CA ASP A 268 -19.04 7.17 -10.75
C ASP A 268 -18.01 7.85 -9.83
N LEU A 269 -16.87 8.28 -10.37
CA LEU A 269 -15.84 9.04 -9.66
C LEU A 269 -16.38 10.40 -9.18
N ASP A 270 -16.99 11.18 -10.07
CA ASP A 270 -17.60 12.48 -9.72
C ASP A 270 -18.72 12.30 -8.67
N TYR A 271 -19.45 11.18 -8.69
CA TYR A 271 -20.42 10.84 -7.63
C TYR A 271 -19.72 10.68 -6.28
N VAL A 272 -18.66 9.87 -6.17
CA VAL A 272 -17.93 9.69 -4.92
C VAL A 272 -17.31 11.01 -4.45
N LEU A 273 -16.69 11.77 -5.35
CA LEU A 273 -16.14 13.11 -5.07
C LEU A 273 -17.20 14.07 -4.50
N SER A 274 -18.42 14.03 -5.04
CA SER A 274 -19.53 14.85 -4.54
C SER A 274 -19.94 14.44 -3.12
N VAL A 275 -19.97 13.15 -2.81
CA VAL A 275 -20.33 12.62 -1.49
C VAL A 275 -19.28 12.96 -0.45
N ILE A 276 -17.99 12.74 -0.76
CA ILE A 276 -16.91 13.03 0.20
C ILE A 276 -16.73 14.54 0.42
N SER A 277 -17.19 15.37 -0.52
CA SER A 277 -17.17 16.82 -0.42
C SER A 277 -18.34 17.40 0.39
N ASP A 278 -19.44 16.65 0.52
CA ASP A 278 -20.67 17.06 1.22
C ASP A 278 -20.42 17.32 2.72
N GLY A 279 -20.84 18.49 3.20
CA GLY A 279 -20.60 18.94 4.58
C GLY A 279 -21.17 18.01 5.66
N PRO A 280 -22.45 17.59 5.55
CA PRO A 280 -23.04 16.59 6.43
C PRO A 280 -22.32 15.24 6.42
N ALA A 281 -21.92 14.74 5.25
CA ALA A 281 -21.19 13.48 5.12
C ALA A 281 -19.81 13.54 5.81
N LYS A 282 -19.07 14.64 5.61
CA LYS A 282 -17.79 14.90 6.31
C LYS A 282 -17.98 14.91 7.82
N SER A 283 -19.00 15.64 8.30
CA SER A 283 -19.27 15.80 9.73
C SER A 283 -19.65 14.48 10.40
N MET A 284 -20.50 13.68 9.73
CA MET A 284 -20.86 12.34 10.18
C MET A 284 -19.63 11.45 10.26
N ALA A 285 -18.89 11.31 9.15
CA ALA A 285 -17.73 10.44 9.09
C ALA A 285 -16.67 10.81 10.12
N TYR A 286 -16.38 12.11 10.29
CA TYR A 286 -15.45 12.58 11.31
C TYR A 286 -15.88 12.18 12.73
N ARG A 287 -17.17 12.31 13.06
CA ARG A 287 -17.71 11.87 14.36
C ARG A 287 -17.59 10.36 14.54
N ARG A 288 -17.87 9.57 13.48
CA ARG A 288 -17.71 8.10 13.52
C ARG A 288 -16.25 7.70 13.72
N LEU A 289 -15.32 8.30 12.98
CA LEU A 289 -13.88 8.03 13.11
C LEU A 289 -13.37 8.36 14.51
N LYS A 290 -13.76 9.49 15.09
CA LYS A 290 -13.44 9.82 16.49
C LYS A 290 -14.02 8.80 17.46
N TYR A 291 -15.28 8.42 17.26
CA TYR A 291 -15.93 7.39 18.08
C TYR A 291 -15.15 6.07 18.02
N LEU A 292 -14.75 5.61 16.84
CA LEU A 292 -13.98 4.37 16.65
C LEU A 292 -12.64 4.42 17.39
N ALA A 293 -11.90 5.52 17.23
CA ALA A 293 -10.63 5.71 17.94
C ALA A 293 -10.80 5.66 19.46
N SER A 294 -11.76 6.41 20.01
CA SER A 294 -12.03 6.40 21.46
C SER A 294 -12.56 5.05 21.96
N LYS A 295 -13.36 4.33 21.15
CA LYS A 295 -13.84 2.98 21.47
C LYS A 295 -12.66 2.01 21.59
N PHE A 296 -11.63 2.14 20.75
CA PHE A 296 -10.45 1.28 20.80
C PHE A 296 -9.54 1.61 21.99
N GLU A 297 -9.42 2.88 22.36
CA GLU A 297 -8.72 3.28 23.58
C GLU A 297 -9.39 2.70 24.83
N MET A 298 -10.72 2.81 24.92
CA MET A 298 -11.48 2.18 26.00
C MET A 298 -11.30 0.66 26.02
N TYR A 299 -11.39 0.00 24.86
CA TYR A 299 -11.15 -1.43 24.73
C TYR A 299 -9.75 -1.81 25.24
N SER A 300 -8.72 -1.04 24.86
CA SER A 300 -7.34 -1.30 25.26
C SER A 300 -7.18 -1.20 26.78
N LEU A 301 -7.72 -0.15 27.40
CA LEU A 301 -7.69 0.04 28.86
C LEU A 301 -8.36 -1.11 29.64
N LEU A 302 -9.43 -1.69 29.08
CA LEU A 302 -10.19 -2.76 29.72
C LEU A 302 -9.56 -4.15 29.51
N ASN A 303 -8.89 -4.39 28.37
CA ASN A 303 -8.53 -5.74 27.94
C ASN A 303 -7.01 -5.99 27.79
N GLU A 304 -6.16 -4.98 27.95
CA GLU A 304 -4.70 -5.12 27.77
C GLU A 304 -4.10 -6.28 28.58
N PHE A 305 -4.49 -6.43 29.85
CA PHE A 305 -3.98 -7.51 30.69
C PHE A 305 -4.43 -8.90 30.21
N GLN A 306 -5.68 -9.02 29.73
CA GLN A 306 -6.19 -10.27 29.19
C GLN A 306 -5.49 -10.64 27.88
N GLU A 307 -5.31 -9.66 26.99
CA GLU A 307 -4.57 -9.87 25.74
C GLU A 307 -3.13 -10.31 25.98
N LEU A 308 -2.47 -9.71 26.98
CA LEU A 308 -1.12 -10.10 27.36
C LEU A 308 -1.08 -11.52 27.95
N ALA A 309 -2.09 -11.90 28.73
CA ALA A 309 -2.23 -13.26 29.26
C ALA A 309 -2.44 -14.27 28.12
N ASP A 310 -3.31 -13.96 27.16
CA ASP A 310 -3.57 -14.79 25.98
C ASP A 310 -2.28 -15.00 25.17
N MET A 311 -1.52 -13.94 24.90
CA MET A 311 -0.23 -14.07 24.20
C MET A 311 0.78 -14.92 24.97
N LYS A 312 0.88 -14.73 26.29
CA LYS A 312 1.79 -15.53 27.13
C LYS A 312 1.37 -17.01 27.20
N SER A 313 0.09 -17.31 27.01
CA SER A 313 -0.41 -18.69 26.99
C SER A 313 0.03 -19.46 25.75
N VAL A 314 0.49 -18.77 24.71
CA VAL A 314 0.97 -19.38 23.46
C VAL A 314 2.46 -19.69 23.57
N PRO A 315 2.87 -20.97 23.73
CA PRO A 315 4.27 -21.31 23.85
C PRO A 315 5.01 -21.08 22.51
N HIS A 316 6.30 -20.75 22.61
CA HIS A 316 7.22 -20.60 21.46
C HIS A 316 6.85 -19.48 20.46
N ARG A 317 5.89 -18.62 20.79
CA ARG A 317 5.40 -17.59 19.89
C ARG A 317 5.60 -16.19 20.48
N ASP A 318 6.34 -15.36 19.75
CA ASP A 318 6.58 -13.96 20.07
C ASP A 318 6.62 -13.13 18.79
N PHE A 319 6.96 -11.85 18.88
CA PHE A 319 7.05 -10.95 17.73
C PHE A 319 8.17 -11.32 16.72
N TYR A 320 9.20 -12.06 17.11
CA TYR A 320 10.23 -12.48 16.15
C TYR A 320 9.76 -13.64 15.28
N ASN A 321 8.81 -14.44 15.80
CA ASN A 321 8.29 -15.62 15.13
C ASN A 321 6.97 -15.36 14.35
N VAL A 322 6.47 -14.11 14.29
CA VAL A 322 5.38 -13.73 13.33
C VAL A 322 5.96 -13.68 11.95
N ARG A 323 5.24 -14.28 11.00
CA ARG A 323 5.42 -13.93 9.59
C ARG A 323 5.02 -12.47 9.38
N LYS A 324 5.92 -11.71 8.77
CA LYS A 324 5.70 -10.32 8.34
C LYS A 324 6.08 -10.22 6.88
N VAL A 325 5.31 -9.45 6.13
CA VAL A 325 5.61 -9.16 4.72
C VAL A 325 5.90 -7.67 4.60
N ASP A 326 7.02 -7.32 3.99
CA ASP A 326 7.23 -5.97 3.49
C ASP A 326 6.37 -5.79 2.23
N THR A 327 5.19 -5.22 2.41
CA THR A 327 4.21 -5.01 1.34
C THR A 327 4.55 -3.81 0.45
N HIS A 328 5.58 -3.03 0.81
CA HIS A 328 5.97 -1.89 0.02
C HIS A 328 7.46 -1.59 0.07
N VAL A 329 8.19 -2.11 -0.93
CA VAL A 329 9.63 -1.89 -1.12
C VAL A 329 10.02 -1.87 -2.61
N HIS A 330 10.86 -0.90 -2.99
CA HIS A 330 11.39 -0.81 -4.36
C HIS A 330 12.65 -1.67 -4.54
N LEU A 331 12.72 -2.44 -5.63
CA LEU A 331 13.87 -3.34 -5.89
C LEU A 331 15.20 -2.57 -5.97
N ALA A 332 15.19 -1.40 -6.62
CA ALA A 332 16.40 -0.59 -6.82
C ALA A 332 17.02 -0.09 -5.50
N SER A 333 16.27 -0.12 -4.41
CA SER A 333 16.65 0.38 -3.09
C SER A 333 16.45 -0.65 -1.98
N CYS A 334 16.22 -1.93 -2.31
CA CYS A 334 15.93 -2.97 -1.33
C CYS A 334 17.12 -3.34 -0.42
N MET A 335 18.31 -2.81 -0.70
CA MET A 335 19.57 -3.13 -0.04
C MET A 335 20.05 -1.98 0.86
N ASN A 336 20.81 -2.28 1.90
CA ASN A 336 21.43 -1.24 2.75
C ASN A 336 22.64 -0.58 2.03
N GLN A 337 22.88 0.71 2.28
CA GLN A 337 24.03 1.46 1.73
C GLN A 337 25.38 0.80 2.03
N LYS A 338 25.57 0.27 3.24
CA LYS A 338 26.79 -0.42 3.64
C LYS A 338 27.01 -1.68 2.80
N HIS A 339 25.94 -2.39 2.46
CA HIS A 339 26.00 -3.57 1.61
C HIS A 339 26.34 -3.20 0.17
N LEU A 340 25.65 -2.22 -0.41
CA LEU A 340 25.94 -1.72 -1.76
C LEU A 340 27.39 -1.23 -1.89
N LEU A 341 27.86 -0.42 -0.93
CA LEU A 341 29.24 0.07 -0.91
C LEU A 341 30.26 -1.08 -0.85
N ARG A 342 30.02 -2.07 0.02
CA ARG A 342 30.88 -3.26 0.12
C ARG A 342 30.90 -4.03 -1.18
N PHE A 343 29.76 -4.17 -1.84
CA PHE A 343 29.63 -4.86 -3.12
C PHE A 343 30.42 -4.14 -4.23
N ILE A 344 30.23 -2.82 -4.39
CA ILE A 344 30.97 -2.00 -5.37
C ILE A 344 32.48 -2.15 -5.15
N LYS A 345 32.95 -1.97 -3.91
CA LYS A 345 34.38 -2.12 -3.58
C LYS A 345 34.91 -3.52 -3.87
N SER A 346 34.12 -4.56 -3.59
CA SER A 346 34.50 -5.94 -3.89
C SER A 346 34.62 -6.17 -5.40
N LYS A 347 33.72 -5.62 -6.20
CA LYS A 347 33.74 -5.73 -7.66
C LYS A 347 34.90 -4.98 -8.29
N MET A 348 35.19 -3.77 -7.84
CA MET A 348 36.36 -3.03 -8.30
C MET A 348 37.67 -3.77 -8.02
N LYS A 349 37.76 -4.52 -6.93
CA LYS A 349 38.95 -5.30 -6.56
C LYS A 349 39.07 -6.64 -7.31
N ARG A 350 37.95 -7.34 -7.53
CA ARG A 350 37.94 -8.71 -8.09
C ARG A 350 37.78 -8.74 -9.62
N SER A 351 37.10 -7.74 -10.18
CA SER A 351 36.74 -7.67 -11.60
C SER A 351 37.08 -6.29 -12.22
N PRO A 352 38.33 -5.79 -12.09
CA PRO A 352 38.69 -4.45 -12.59
C PRO A 352 38.63 -4.32 -14.13
N HIS A 353 38.85 -5.41 -14.85
CA HIS A 353 38.93 -5.41 -16.31
C HIS A 353 37.59 -5.66 -17.02
N ASP A 354 36.49 -5.82 -16.28
CA ASP A 354 35.16 -5.99 -16.88
C ASP A 354 34.76 -4.69 -17.59
N VAL A 355 34.34 -4.80 -18.85
CA VAL A 355 33.82 -3.69 -19.67
C VAL A 355 32.38 -3.44 -19.24
N VAL A 356 32.10 -2.28 -18.66
CA VAL A 356 30.84 -2.02 -17.95
C VAL A 356 29.97 -0.93 -18.58
N ILE A 357 30.55 -0.02 -19.36
CA ILE A 357 29.80 1.07 -19.99
C ILE A 357 30.45 1.48 -21.31
N PHE A 358 29.63 1.81 -22.31
CA PHE A 358 30.08 2.40 -23.57
C PHE A 358 29.73 3.88 -23.59
N ARG A 359 30.72 4.77 -23.60
CA ARG A 359 30.52 6.23 -23.70
C ARG A 359 31.67 6.88 -24.44
N ASP A 360 31.39 8.02 -25.06
CA ASP A 360 32.38 8.84 -25.75
C ASP A 360 33.16 8.08 -26.84
N GLY A 361 32.50 7.09 -27.46
CA GLY A 361 33.08 6.26 -28.51
C GLY A 361 34.01 5.14 -28.02
N THR A 362 34.17 4.96 -26.70
CA THR A 362 35.03 3.93 -26.11
C THR A 362 34.27 3.06 -25.10
N ASP A 363 34.64 1.77 -25.07
CA ASP A 363 34.23 0.84 -24.03
C ASP A 363 35.12 1.08 -22.79
N LEU A 364 34.51 1.47 -21.67
CA LEU A 364 35.20 1.75 -20.42
C LEU A 364 35.16 0.53 -19.49
N THR A 365 36.29 0.22 -18.87
CA THR A 365 36.39 -0.82 -17.85
C THR A 365 36.06 -0.30 -16.46
N LEU A 366 35.75 -1.21 -15.52
CA LEU A 366 35.46 -0.84 -14.14
C LEU A 366 36.63 -0.12 -13.44
N GLU A 367 37.87 -0.44 -13.79
CA GLU A 367 39.08 0.23 -13.28
C GLU A 367 39.18 1.70 -13.71
N GLN A 368 38.69 2.03 -14.91
CA GLN A 368 38.72 3.40 -15.44
C GLN A 368 37.69 4.31 -14.76
N LEU A 369 36.79 3.76 -13.95
CA LEU A 369 35.86 4.52 -13.11
C LEU A 369 36.57 4.86 -11.80
N SER A 370 37.03 6.11 -11.68
CA SER A 370 37.83 6.63 -10.55
C SER A 370 37.05 6.68 -9.23
N ALA A 371 36.80 5.52 -8.60
CA ALA A 371 35.95 5.40 -7.42
C ALA A 371 36.63 4.66 -6.23
N TYR A 372 37.97 4.62 -6.19
CA TYR A 372 38.72 3.87 -5.16
C TYR A 372 38.45 4.36 -3.73
N ASP A 373 38.25 5.67 -3.54
CA ASP A 373 37.99 6.31 -2.24
C ASP A 373 36.48 6.48 -1.93
N LEU A 374 35.68 5.49 -2.32
CA LEU A 374 34.26 5.45 -1.99
C LEU A 374 34.03 5.26 -0.47
N SER A 375 33.24 6.12 0.15
CA SER A 375 32.67 5.99 1.50
C SER A 375 31.14 6.05 1.44
N ILE A 376 30.47 5.76 2.57
CA ILE A 376 29.00 5.89 2.64
C ILE A 376 28.58 7.34 2.37
N ASN A 377 29.28 8.30 2.98
CA ASN A 377 28.99 9.73 2.83
C ASN A 377 29.26 10.25 1.41
N THR A 378 30.25 9.71 0.70
CA THR A 378 30.49 10.09 -0.71
C THR A 378 29.54 9.39 -1.67
N LEU A 379 28.91 8.28 -1.27
CA LEU A 379 27.86 7.63 -2.06
C LEU A 379 26.61 8.52 -2.13
N ASP A 380 26.37 9.31 -1.08
CA ASP A 380 25.29 10.30 -0.94
C ASP A 380 23.89 9.78 -1.32
N MET A 381 23.58 8.56 -0.87
CA MET A 381 22.30 7.88 -1.14
C MET A 381 21.30 8.01 0.01
N HIS A 382 21.71 8.56 1.16
CA HIS A 382 20.80 8.74 2.29
C HIS A 382 19.93 9.98 2.09
N ALA A 383 18.63 9.87 2.37
CA ALA A 383 17.75 11.02 2.37
C ALA A 383 18.01 11.85 3.64
N HIS A 384 18.42 13.10 3.47
CA HIS A 384 18.64 14.04 4.58
C HIS A 384 17.51 15.07 4.64
N GLN A 385 17.59 16.02 5.59
CA GLN A 385 16.60 17.10 5.76
C GLN A 385 16.39 17.95 4.49
N ASP A 386 17.37 17.97 3.59
CA ASP A 386 17.32 18.65 2.30
C ASP A 386 16.28 18.05 1.34
N SER A 387 15.99 16.76 1.50
CA SER A 387 15.02 15.99 0.70
C SER A 387 13.56 16.26 1.11
N PHE A 388 13.34 16.94 2.24
CA PHE A 388 12.01 17.28 2.75
C PHE A 388 11.28 18.22 1.78
N HIS A 389 10.12 17.79 1.27
CA HIS A 389 9.36 18.42 0.19
C HIS A 389 10.10 18.58 -1.16
N ARG A 390 11.27 17.95 -1.34
CA ARG A 390 12.11 18.05 -2.55
C ARG A 390 12.28 16.68 -3.20
N PHE A 391 11.20 16.21 -3.82
CA PHE A 391 11.17 14.91 -4.50
C PHE A 391 12.15 14.81 -5.68
N ASP A 392 12.54 15.95 -6.26
CA ASP A 392 13.61 16.05 -7.24
C ASP A 392 14.98 15.68 -6.66
N GLN A 393 15.28 16.15 -5.44
CA GLN A 393 16.50 15.78 -4.73
C GLN A 393 16.48 14.31 -4.32
N PHE A 394 15.35 13.80 -3.86
CA PHE A 394 15.15 12.38 -3.59
C PHE A 394 15.42 11.50 -4.84
N ASN A 395 14.90 11.87 -6.01
CA ASN A 395 15.18 11.14 -7.25
C ASN A 395 16.66 11.12 -7.62
N LEU A 396 17.39 12.20 -7.29
CA LEU A 396 18.85 12.27 -7.47
C LEU A 396 19.59 11.34 -6.51
N LYS A 397 19.06 11.05 -5.32
CA LYS A 397 19.62 10.09 -4.36
C LYS A 397 19.60 8.64 -4.84
N TYR A 398 18.94 8.31 -5.94
CA TYR A 398 19.14 7.01 -6.61
C TYR A 398 20.43 6.95 -7.45
N ASN A 399 21.13 8.06 -7.67
CA ASN A 399 22.41 8.11 -8.40
C ASN A 399 23.59 8.10 -7.41
N PRO A 400 24.38 7.02 -7.30
CA PRO A 400 25.54 6.99 -6.42
C PRO A 400 26.56 8.07 -6.79
N ILE A 401 27.04 8.82 -5.78
CA ILE A 401 27.97 9.97 -5.95
C ILE A 401 27.38 11.11 -6.81
N GLY A 402 26.06 11.12 -7.06
CA GLY A 402 25.44 12.01 -8.04
C GLY A 402 25.83 11.68 -9.49
N GLU A 403 26.50 10.55 -9.72
CA GLU A 403 26.95 10.13 -11.04
C GLU A 403 26.02 9.05 -11.60
N SER A 404 25.37 9.36 -12.73
CA SER A 404 24.48 8.41 -13.43
C SER A 404 25.17 7.09 -13.84
N ARG A 405 26.52 7.10 -13.98
CA ARG A 405 27.31 5.94 -14.43
C ARG A 405 27.22 4.76 -13.46
N LEU A 406 27.41 4.99 -12.15
CA LEU A 406 27.39 3.91 -11.16
C LEU A 406 25.98 3.33 -11.00
N ARG A 407 24.94 4.17 -11.08
CA ARG A 407 23.55 3.69 -11.08
C ARG A 407 23.27 2.78 -12.28
N GLU A 408 23.70 3.19 -13.46
CA GLU A 408 23.53 2.40 -14.69
C GLU A 408 24.23 1.04 -14.61
N ILE A 409 25.42 0.98 -14.01
CA ILE A 409 26.20 -0.25 -13.90
C ILE A 409 25.66 -1.19 -12.81
N PHE A 410 25.35 -0.67 -11.62
CA PHE A 410 25.05 -1.49 -10.44
C PHE A 410 23.57 -1.64 -10.12
N LEU A 411 22.70 -0.73 -10.58
CA LEU A 411 21.28 -0.65 -10.16
C LEU A 411 20.29 -0.66 -11.34
N LYS A 412 20.73 -0.94 -12.56
CA LYS A 412 19.86 -1.15 -13.73
C LYS A 412 19.93 -2.57 -14.26
N ILE A 413 18.79 -3.02 -14.77
CA ILE A 413 18.59 -4.33 -15.39
C ILE A 413 19.10 -4.30 -16.84
N ASP A 414 18.74 -3.27 -17.60
CA ASP A 414 19.18 -3.08 -18.99
C ASP A 414 20.42 -2.18 -19.01
N ASN A 415 21.59 -2.79 -19.16
CA ASN A 415 22.89 -2.12 -19.30
C ASN A 415 23.85 -2.97 -20.15
N LYS A 416 25.07 -2.49 -20.39
CA LYS A 416 26.08 -3.15 -21.26
C LYS A 416 26.46 -4.57 -20.82
N ILE A 417 26.29 -4.92 -19.54
CA ILE A 417 26.60 -6.23 -18.96
C ILE A 417 25.33 -7.03 -18.62
N ASP A 418 24.22 -6.70 -19.28
CA ASP A 418 22.91 -7.35 -19.12
C ASP A 418 22.45 -7.45 -17.66
N GLY A 419 22.75 -6.41 -16.87
CA GLY A 419 22.32 -6.31 -15.47
C GLY A 419 22.97 -7.32 -14.52
N ARG A 420 24.08 -7.96 -14.92
CA ARG A 420 24.76 -9.01 -14.15
C ARG A 420 25.08 -8.59 -12.70
N TYR A 421 25.65 -7.40 -12.51
CA TYR A 421 26.00 -6.92 -11.18
C TYR A 421 24.77 -6.63 -10.32
N PHE A 422 23.71 -6.11 -10.92
CA PHE A 422 22.46 -5.89 -10.20
C PHE A 422 21.84 -7.23 -9.78
N ALA A 423 21.85 -8.24 -10.66
CA ALA A 423 21.36 -9.56 -10.30
C ALA A 423 22.17 -10.22 -9.18
N GLU A 424 23.50 -10.07 -9.20
CA GLU A 424 24.37 -10.59 -8.16
C GLU A 424 24.08 -9.99 -6.78
N ILE A 425 23.95 -8.66 -6.67
CA ILE A 425 23.59 -8.03 -5.40
C ILE A 425 22.16 -8.37 -4.98
N THR A 426 21.20 -8.44 -5.92
CA THR A 426 19.84 -8.87 -5.63
C THR A 426 19.81 -10.30 -5.07
N ARG A 427 20.62 -11.23 -5.60
CA ARG A 427 20.76 -12.58 -5.03
C ARG A 427 21.36 -12.56 -3.63
N GLU A 428 22.35 -11.70 -3.35
CA GLU A 428 22.87 -11.55 -1.98
C GLU A 428 21.77 -11.09 -1.01
N VAL A 429 20.92 -10.13 -1.42
CA VAL A 429 19.78 -9.67 -0.61
C VAL A 429 18.71 -10.76 -0.48
N MET A 430 18.39 -11.50 -1.54
CA MET A 430 17.46 -12.63 -1.48
C MET A 430 17.94 -13.68 -0.46
N ASN A 431 19.22 -14.06 -0.49
CA ASN A 431 19.76 -15.01 0.48
C ASN A 431 19.67 -14.49 1.92
N ASP A 432 19.82 -13.18 2.15
CA ASP A 432 19.63 -12.58 3.47
C ASP A 432 18.15 -12.65 3.93
N VAL A 433 17.19 -12.38 3.02
CA VAL A 433 15.75 -12.51 3.29
C VAL A 433 15.34 -13.96 3.55
N GLU A 434 15.93 -14.92 2.85
CA GLU A 434 15.71 -16.36 3.07
C GLU A 434 16.26 -16.86 4.41
N GLN A 435 17.40 -16.30 4.85
CA GLN A 435 17.94 -16.56 6.19
C GLN A 435 17.03 -16.00 7.28
N SER A 436 16.45 -14.82 7.05
CA SER A 436 15.45 -14.23 7.94
C SER A 436 14.09 -14.90 7.74
N LYS A 437 13.98 -16.16 8.21
CA LYS A 437 12.82 -17.07 8.03
C LYS A 437 11.47 -16.34 8.03
N TYR A 438 11.23 -15.45 9.00
CA TYR A 438 9.94 -14.80 9.25
C TYR A 438 9.65 -13.52 8.45
N GLN A 439 10.60 -13.05 7.64
CA GLN A 439 10.47 -11.87 6.80
C GLN A 439 10.29 -12.27 5.35
N ASN A 440 9.34 -11.64 4.68
CA ASN A 440 9.03 -11.83 3.27
C ASN A 440 8.86 -10.46 2.63
N CYS A 441 8.97 -10.36 1.30
CA CYS A 441 8.93 -9.08 0.60
C CYS A 441 8.13 -9.16 -0.69
N GLU A 442 7.49 -8.05 -1.04
CA GLU A 442 6.93 -7.80 -2.36
C GLU A 442 7.73 -6.68 -3.05
N TRP A 443 8.71 -7.06 -3.87
CA TRP A 443 9.59 -6.10 -4.54
C TRP A 443 8.94 -5.49 -5.76
N ARG A 444 9.04 -4.15 -5.87
CA ARG A 444 8.61 -3.43 -7.05
C ARG A 444 9.72 -3.31 -8.08
N VAL A 445 9.43 -3.73 -9.30
CA VAL A 445 10.31 -3.59 -10.46
C VAL A 445 9.66 -2.74 -11.54
N SER A 446 10.41 -1.79 -12.08
CA SER A 446 9.88 -0.83 -13.06
C SER A 446 9.72 -1.46 -14.43
N VAL A 447 8.57 -1.19 -15.06
CA VAL A 447 8.38 -1.26 -16.51
C VAL A 447 7.97 0.13 -16.99
N TYR A 448 8.79 0.72 -17.85
CA TYR A 448 8.66 2.10 -18.31
C TYR A 448 7.80 2.24 -19.57
N GLY A 449 7.55 1.14 -20.28
CA GLY A 449 6.80 1.10 -21.54
C GLY A 449 7.60 1.63 -22.73
N ARG A 450 8.94 1.71 -22.64
CA ARG A 450 9.76 2.38 -23.66
C ARG A 450 10.02 1.52 -24.91
N SER A 451 9.91 0.21 -24.76
CA SER A 451 10.16 -0.77 -25.81
C SER A 451 9.30 -2.00 -25.57
N VAL A 452 8.91 -2.68 -26.65
CA VAL A 452 8.14 -3.95 -26.60
C VAL A 452 8.93 -5.00 -25.81
N ASP A 453 10.24 -5.03 -26.04
CA ASP A 453 11.13 -6.06 -25.49
C ASP A 453 11.43 -5.85 -24.00
N GLU A 454 10.91 -4.78 -23.38
CA GLU A 454 11.20 -4.46 -21.97
C GLU A 454 10.75 -5.58 -21.03
N TRP A 455 9.58 -6.16 -21.27
CA TRP A 455 9.09 -7.32 -20.53
C TRP A 455 9.95 -8.56 -20.73
N ASP A 456 10.37 -8.83 -21.97
CA ASP A 456 11.21 -9.99 -22.28
C ASP A 456 12.62 -9.84 -21.70
N LYS A 457 13.20 -8.64 -21.76
CA LYS A 457 14.48 -8.32 -21.12
C LYS A 457 14.39 -8.53 -19.61
N LEU A 458 13.33 -8.04 -18.97
CA LEU A 458 13.10 -8.23 -17.55
C LEU A 458 12.95 -9.71 -17.20
N ALA A 459 12.10 -10.45 -17.92
CA ALA A 459 11.90 -11.87 -17.69
C ALA A 459 13.18 -12.68 -17.87
N LYS A 460 13.93 -12.43 -18.96
CA LYS A 460 15.24 -13.05 -19.21
C LYS A 460 16.24 -12.72 -18.12
N TRP A 461 16.26 -11.49 -17.62
CA TRP A 461 17.14 -11.10 -16.51
C TRP A 461 16.84 -11.91 -15.25
N ILE A 462 15.57 -12.11 -14.91
CA ILE A 462 15.15 -12.88 -13.73
C ILE A 462 15.51 -14.36 -13.88
N ILE A 463 15.14 -14.97 -15.01
CA ILE A 463 15.33 -16.41 -15.25
C ILE A 463 16.82 -16.75 -15.41
N ASN A 464 17.54 -16.03 -16.28
CA ASN A 464 18.94 -16.35 -16.60
C ASN A 464 19.89 -16.11 -15.43
N ASN A 465 19.53 -15.21 -14.50
CA ASN A 465 20.34 -14.91 -13.33
C ASN A 465 19.84 -15.60 -12.05
N ASP A 466 18.87 -16.52 -12.12
CA ASP A 466 18.31 -17.23 -10.96
C ASP A 466 17.89 -16.27 -9.82
N VAL A 467 17.18 -15.20 -10.18
CA VAL A 467 16.69 -14.18 -9.24
C VAL A 467 15.28 -14.57 -8.77
N ILE A 468 15.18 -15.77 -8.20
CA ILE A 468 13.91 -16.36 -7.74
C ILE A 468 14.08 -16.81 -6.30
N SER A 469 13.11 -16.45 -5.45
CA SER A 469 13.11 -16.81 -4.02
C SER A 469 11.72 -17.20 -3.56
N HIS A 470 11.66 -18.10 -2.56
CA HIS A 470 10.41 -18.48 -1.92
C HIS A 470 9.78 -17.32 -1.11
N ASN A 471 10.61 -16.44 -0.51
CA ASN A 471 10.18 -15.32 0.33
C ASN A 471 9.92 -14.01 -0.44
N VAL A 472 10.08 -14.01 -1.76
CA VAL A 472 9.93 -12.81 -2.59
C VAL A 472 8.84 -13.00 -3.64
N ARG A 473 7.96 -12.00 -3.77
CA ARG A 473 7.04 -11.84 -4.90
C ARG A 473 7.24 -10.47 -5.55
N TRP A 474 6.71 -10.30 -6.76
CA TRP A 474 6.97 -9.12 -7.57
C TRP A 474 5.72 -8.28 -7.80
N LEU A 475 5.86 -6.97 -7.70
CA LEU A 475 4.90 -5.99 -8.22
C LEU A 475 5.55 -5.22 -9.37
N ILE A 476 4.77 -4.94 -10.40
CA ILE A 476 5.24 -4.21 -11.57
C ILE A 476 4.85 -2.75 -11.40
N GLN A 477 5.83 -1.88 -11.19
CA GLN A 477 5.58 -0.45 -11.07
C GLN A 477 5.68 0.23 -12.42
N VAL A 478 4.68 1.05 -12.74
CA VAL A 478 4.58 1.81 -13.99
C VAL A 478 4.73 3.29 -13.67
N PRO A 479 5.87 3.92 -13.99
CA PRO A 479 6.10 5.33 -13.74
C PRO A 479 5.26 6.24 -14.67
N ARG A 480 4.57 7.24 -14.13
CA ARG A 480 3.70 8.17 -14.89
C ARG A 480 4.49 9.28 -15.60
N LEU A 481 5.48 8.91 -16.42
CA LEU A 481 6.47 9.83 -16.99
C LEU A 481 6.13 10.38 -18.39
N TYR A 482 4.84 10.47 -18.76
CA TYR A 482 4.44 10.88 -20.13
C TYR A 482 5.06 12.19 -20.57
N GLN A 483 5.04 13.20 -19.69
CA GLN A 483 5.59 14.53 -20.00
C GLN A 483 7.06 14.44 -20.41
N VAL A 484 7.86 13.62 -19.72
CA VAL A 484 9.30 13.47 -20.01
C VAL A 484 9.50 12.89 -21.41
N TYR A 485 8.72 11.88 -21.77
CA TYR A 485 8.79 11.26 -23.11
C TYR A 485 8.27 12.17 -24.21
N LYS A 486 7.26 12.99 -23.91
CA LYS A 486 6.71 13.98 -24.84
C LYS A 486 7.70 15.11 -25.11
N GLU A 487 8.43 15.54 -24.09
CA GLU A 487 9.46 16.57 -24.22
C GLU A 487 10.70 16.09 -24.99
N THR A 488 11.09 14.82 -24.83
CA THR A 488 12.19 14.22 -25.61
C THR A 488 11.82 13.90 -27.05
N GLY A 489 10.56 14.07 -27.44
CA GLY A 489 10.05 13.74 -28.78
C GLY A 489 9.97 12.24 -29.04
N ALA A 490 9.99 11.42 -27.98
CA ALA A 490 9.81 9.97 -28.10
C ALA A 490 8.34 9.59 -28.31
N LEU A 491 7.40 10.51 -28.01
CA LEU A 491 5.95 10.29 -28.09
C LEU A 491 5.19 11.37 -28.86
N ASP A 492 4.20 10.93 -29.63
CA ASP A 492 3.20 11.81 -30.23
C ASP A 492 1.90 11.85 -29.43
N THR A 493 1.44 10.74 -28.87
CA THR A 493 0.17 10.68 -28.13
C THR A 493 0.27 9.86 -26.84
N PHE A 494 -0.65 10.07 -25.90
CA PHE A 494 -0.71 9.24 -24.68
C PHE A 494 -1.02 7.77 -24.99
N GLU A 495 -1.75 7.52 -26.08
CA GLU A 495 -1.98 6.17 -26.61
C GLU A 495 -0.67 5.40 -26.65
N GLU A 496 0.41 5.92 -27.21
CA GLU A 496 1.68 5.20 -27.36
C GLU A 496 2.30 4.67 -26.04
N ILE A 497 2.04 5.29 -24.89
CA ILE A 497 2.46 4.73 -23.59
C ILE A 497 1.60 3.55 -23.17
N VAL A 498 0.30 3.66 -23.40
CA VAL A 498 -0.70 2.70 -22.94
C VAL A 498 -0.95 1.60 -24.00
N ILE A 499 -0.61 1.86 -25.28
CA ILE A 499 -1.17 1.23 -26.48
C ILE A 499 -0.19 1.34 -27.65
N SER A 500 0.13 0.24 -28.31
CA SER A 500 0.91 0.24 -29.55
C SER A 500 0.05 0.51 -30.81
N LYS A 501 0.45 1.49 -31.63
CA LYS A 501 0.06 1.54 -33.05
C LYS A 501 1.07 0.74 -33.89
N PHE A 502 0.67 -0.44 -34.36
CA PHE A 502 1.33 -1.06 -35.50
C PHE A 502 0.78 -0.41 -36.78
N PHE A 503 1.36 0.71 -37.21
CA PHE A 503 1.11 1.21 -38.55
C PHE A 503 1.88 0.33 -39.55
N LEU A 504 1.17 -0.60 -40.19
CA LEU A 504 1.50 -1.03 -41.55
C LEU A 504 1.27 0.14 -42.54
N SER A 505 2.00 1.24 -42.39
CA SER A 505 2.09 2.26 -43.43
C SER A 505 3.38 2.02 -44.20
N HIS A 506 3.26 1.37 -45.35
CA HIS A 506 4.35 1.19 -46.32
C HIS A 506 4.80 2.50 -47.00
N ASN A 507 4.48 3.69 -46.48
CA ASN A 507 4.74 4.97 -47.16
C ASN A 507 5.09 6.13 -46.22
N PHE A 508 6.13 6.01 -45.37
CA PHE A 508 6.72 7.18 -44.71
C PHE A 508 8.25 7.14 -44.68
N SER A 509 8.86 8.30 -44.89
CA SER A 509 10.28 8.55 -45.16
C SER A 509 11.25 7.90 -44.16
N PRO A 510 12.38 7.30 -44.60
CA PRO A 510 13.33 6.55 -43.76
C PRO A 510 14.26 7.43 -42.89
N SER A 511 13.92 8.71 -42.66
CA SER A 511 14.78 9.69 -41.99
C SER A 511 14.34 10.07 -40.57
N ARG A 512 13.31 9.41 -40.02
CA ARG A 512 12.95 9.53 -38.60
C ARG A 512 12.82 8.14 -38.01
N GLN A 513 13.83 7.73 -37.25
CA GLN A 513 13.72 6.59 -36.35
C GLN A 513 12.76 7.00 -35.23
N CYS A 514 11.45 6.87 -35.46
CA CYS A 514 10.44 6.98 -34.42
C CYS A 514 10.71 5.84 -33.44
N THR A 515 11.27 6.18 -32.28
CA THR A 515 11.41 5.26 -31.15
C THR A 515 10.03 4.80 -30.76
N VAL A 516 9.69 3.56 -31.11
CA VAL A 516 8.38 2.96 -30.83
C VAL A 516 8.28 2.74 -29.32
N ILE A 517 7.64 3.67 -28.60
CA ILE A 517 7.22 3.42 -27.22
C ILE A 517 6.05 2.45 -27.32
N VAL A 518 6.19 1.30 -26.66
CA VAL A 518 5.22 0.21 -26.70
C VAL A 518 4.82 -0.16 -25.29
N ASP A 519 3.55 0.14 -25.02
CA ASP A 519 2.54 -0.68 -24.36
C ASP A 519 3.00 -1.64 -23.25
N VAL A 520 2.66 -1.28 -22.02
CA VAL A 520 2.83 -2.13 -20.83
C VAL A 520 2.00 -3.42 -20.89
N PHE A 521 0.84 -3.43 -21.56
CA PHE A 521 -0.11 -4.53 -21.54
C PHE A 521 0.00 -5.48 -22.74
N ARG A 522 0.36 -5.00 -23.93
CA ARG A 522 0.40 -5.84 -25.14
C ARG A 522 1.22 -7.13 -25.00
N PRO A 523 2.49 -7.11 -24.52
CA PRO A 523 3.25 -8.35 -24.33
C PRO A 523 2.56 -9.33 -23.37
N LEU A 524 1.76 -8.81 -22.43
CA LEU A 524 0.98 -9.62 -21.50
C LEU A 524 -0.23 -10.29 -22.16
N PHE A 525 -0.87 -9.63 -23.13
CA PHE A 525 -1.91 -10.26 -23.96
C PHE A 525 -1.30 -11.28 -24.93
N GLU A 526 -0.14 -10.98 -25.54
CA GLU A 526 0.58 -11.88 -26.44
C GLU A 526 0.98 -13.18 -25.72
N VAL A 527 1.60 -13.10 -24.54
CA VAL A 527 1.96 -14.28 -23.72
C VAL A 527 0.73 -14.99 -23.15
N THR A 528 -0.38 -14.27 -22.90
CA THR A 528 -1.64 -14.88 -22.46
C THR A 528 -2.36 -15.58 -23.61
N LYS A 529 -2.13 -15.18 -24.86
CA LYS A 529 -2.63 -15.89 -26.04
C LYS A 529 -1.77 -17.13 -26.32
N ASP A 530 -0.46 -16.94 -26.49
CA ASP A 530 0.49 -18.00 -26.74
C ASP A 530 1.70 -17.91 -25.79
N PRO A 531 1.75 -18.71 -24.71
CA PRO A 531 2.89 -18.72 -23.80
C PRO A 531 4.21 -19.11 -24.46
N LYS A 532 4.20 -19.74 -25.64
CA LYS A 532 5.41 -20.10 -26.38
C LYS A 532 6.09 -18.92 -27.07
N SER A 533 5.39 -17.81 -27.29
CA SER A 533 6.02 -16.60 -27.84
C SER A 533 6.94 -15.92 -26.84
N HIS A 534 6.58 -15.95 -25.55
CA HIS A 534 7.37 -15.38 -24.45
C HIS A 534 7.45 -16.36 -23.26
N PRO A 535 8.22 -17.45 -23.37
CA PRO A 535 8.17 -18.53 -22.38
C PRO A 535 8.79 -18.13 -21.03
N GLU A 536 9.89 -17.38 -21.02
CA GLU A 536 10.48 -16.82 -19.79
C GLU A 536 9.52 -15.84 -19.10
N LEU A 537 8.80 -15.03 -19.90
CA LEU A 537 7.80 -14.09 -19.38
C LEU A 537 6.64 -14.83 -18.73
N HIS A 538 6.13 -15.91 -19.33
CA HIS A 538 5.06 -16.71 -18.74
C HIS A 538 5.45 -17.21 -17.34
N VAL A 539 6.67 -17.76 -17.20
CA VAL A 539 7.17 -18.27 -15.92
C VAL A 539 7.38 -17.15 -14.91
N PHE A 540 7.94 -16.01 -15.34
CA PHE A 540 8.07 -14.85 -14.46
C PHE A 540 6.71 -14.36 -13.94
N LEU A 541 5.70 -14.26 -14.82
CA LEU A 541 4.37 -13.77 -14.46
C LEU A 541 3.69 -14.61 -13.39
N GLN A 542 4.00 -15.91 -13.25
CA GLN A 542 3.45 -16.75 -12.17
C GLN A 542 3.82 -16.24 -10.76
N ARG A 543 4.91 -15.48 -10.63
CA ARG A 543 5.36 -14.85 -9.36
C ARG A 543 5.04 -13.35 -9.27
N VAL A 544 4.51 -12.77 -10.35
CA VAL A 544 4.01 -11.39 -10.35
C VAL A 544 2.63 -11.36 -9.74
N VAL A 545 2.46 -10.48 -8.74
CA VAL A 545 1.23 -10.31 -7.97
C VAL A 545 0.32 -9.28 -8.61
N GLY A 546 0.89 -8.20 -9.13
CA GLY A 546 0.09 -7.03 -9.47
C GLY A 546 0.86 -5.87 -10.05
N PHE A 547 0.12 -4.79 -10.27
CA PHE A 547 0.62 -3.53 -10.80
C PHE A 547 0.58 -2.43 -9.75
N ASP A 548 1.56 -1.55 -9.83
CA ASP A 548 1.64 -0.28 -9.12
C ASP A 548 1.81 0.86 -10.14
N SER A 549 1.41 2.07 -9.78
CA SER A 549 1.65 3.28 -10.56
C SER A 549 2.31 4.34 -9.67
N VAL A 550 3.46 4.85 -10.13
CA VAL A 550 4.35 5.72 -9.35
C VAL A 550 4.67 7.00 -10.11
N ASP A 551 4.80 8.12 -9.40
CA ASP A 551 5.44 9.38 -9.84
C ASP A 551 5.50 10.30 -8.62
N ASP A 552 6.16 11.44 -8.76
CA ASP A 552 6.07 12.56 -7.84
C ASP A 552 4.63 13.09 -7.76
N GLU A 553 3.90 12.62 -6.75
CA GLU A 553 2.50 12.96 -6.51
C GLU A 553 2.32 14.45 -6.13
N SER A 554 3.39 15.14 -5.73
CA SER A 554 3.31 16.57 -5.34
C SER A 554 3.13 17.51 -6.53
N LYS A 555 3.40 17.04 -7.77
CA LYS A 555 3.22 17.84 -8.98
C LYS A 555 1.75 18.19 -9.18
N ALA A 556 1.47 19.50 -9.29
CA ALA A 556 0.12 19.98 -9.50
C ALA A 556 -0.43 19.51 -10.86
N GLU A 557 -1.49 18.71 -10.80
CA GLU A 557 -2.24 18.28 -11.98
C GLU A 557 -3.37 19.26 -12.25
N ARG A 558 -3.44 19.82 -13.46
CA ARG A 558 -4.50 20.75 -13.84
C ARG A 558 -5.56 20.02 -14.67
N ARG A 559 -6.80 20.03 -14.19
CA ARG A 559 -7.95 19.49 -14.93
C ARG A 559 -8.43 20.49 -15.99
N PHE A 560 -7.84 20.44 -17.19
CA PHE A 560 -8.23 21.33 -18.30
C PHE A 560 -9.48 20.85 -19.06
N HIS A 561 -9.71 19.54 -19.11
CA HIS A 561 -10.80 18.96 -19.87
C HIS A 561 -12.02 18.68 -18.99
N ARG A 562 -13.19 19.19 -19.38
CA ARG A 562 -14.48 18.79 -18.80
C ARG A 562 -14.82 17.34 -19.11
N LYS A 563 -14.46 16.88 -20.32
CA LYS A 563 -14.54 15.49 -20.78
C LYS A 563 -13.17 15.12 -21.31
N PHE A 564 -12.54 14.15 -20.68
CA PHE A 564 -11.20 13.73 -21.09
C PHE A 564 -11.24 13.08 -22.49
N PRO A 565 -10.29 13.42 -23.37
CA PRO A 565 -10.17 12.77 -24.67
C PRO A 565 -9.74 11.31 -24.50
N PHE A 566 -9.97 10.47 -25.51
CA PHE A 566 -9.38 9.12 -25.57
C PHE A 566 -7.85 9.21 -25.73
N PRO A 567 -7.07 8.16 -25.41
CA PRO A 567 -5.62 8.22 -25.37
C PRO A 567 -5.03 8.67 -26.72
N ARG A 568 -5.67 8.23 -27.82
CA ARG A 568 -5.29 8.57 -29.20
C ARG A 568 -5.40 10.05 -29.55
N LEU A 569 -6.21 10.78 -28.80
CA LEU A 569 -6.48 12.20 -28.99
C LEU A 569 -5.76 13.06 -27.93
N TRP A 570 -5.02 12.44 -27.00
CA TRP A 570 -4.22 13.18 -26.03
C TRP A 570 -2.83 13.43 -26.61
N ASP A 571 -2.65 14.61 -27.19
CA ASP A 571 -1.39 15.08 -27.78
C ASP A 571 -0.76 16.24 -26.98
N SER A 572 -1.41 16.67 -25.90
CA SER A 572 -0.96 17.75 -25.03
C SER A 572 0.43 17.45 -24.46
N LYS A 573 1.22 18.51 -24.21
CA LYS A 573 2.53 18.40 -23.53
C LYS A 573 2.40 18.04 -22.05
N GLN A 574 1.24 18.29 -21.45
CA GLN A 574 1.01 18.04 -20.04
C GLN A 574 0.74 16.56 -19.78
N ASN A 575 1.19 16.09 -18.62
CA ASN A 575 0.90 14.75 -18.13
C ASN A 575 -0.63 14.58 -17.95
N PRO A 576 -1.23 13.45 -18.39
CA PRO A 576 -2.59 13.12 -18.00
C PRO A 576 -2.71 13.02 -16.48
N PRO A 577 -3.87 13.39 -15.92
CA PRO A 577 -4.06 13.35 -14.48
C PRO A 577 -4.07 11.92 -13.95
N PHE A 578 -3.76 11.77 -12.67
CA PHE A 578 -3.73 10.51 -11.92
C PHE A 578 -4.98 9.65 -12.18
N SER A 579 -6.17 10.26 -12.08
CA SER A 579 -7.45 9.55 -12.27
C SER A 579 -7.59 8.93 -13.67
N TYR A 580 -6.96 9.53 -14.68
CA TYR A 580 -6.94 9.02 -16.06
C TYR A 580 -5.99 7.82 -16.18
N TRP A 581 -4.78 7.93 -15.62
CA TRP A 581 -3.85 6.81 -15.54
C TRP A 581 -4.46 5.59 -14.82
N MET A 582 -5.10 5.82 -13.67
CA MET A 582 -5.73 4.74 -12.89
C MET A 582 -6.79 4.00 -13.71
N TYR A 583 -7.60 4.71 -14.50
CA TYR A 583 -8.63 4.07 -15.32
C TYR A 583 -8.04 3.15 -16.40
N TYR A 584 -7.04 3.61 -17.17
CA TYR A 584 -6.48 2.77 -18.23
C TYR A 584 -5.64 1.61 -17.70
N MET A 585 -4.94 1.80 -16.58
CA MET A 585 -4.29 0.70 -15.87
C MET A 585 -5.32 -0.33 -15.41
N TYR A 586 -6.40 0.13 -14.77
CA TYR A 586 -7.50 -0.72 -14.31
C TYR A 586 -8.19 -1.46 -15.45
N ALA A 587 -8.58 -0.78 -16.52
CA ALA A 587 -9.41 -1.34 -17.58
C ALA A 587 -8.67 -2.41 -18.38
N ASN A 588 -7.40 -2.15 -18.73
CA ASN A 588 -6.57 -3.13 -19.44
C ASN A 588 -6.21 -4.32 -18.56
N MET A 589 -5.88 -4.09 -17.28
CA MET A 589 -5.67 -5.17 -16.32
C MET A 589 -6.92 -6.01 -16.12
N ALA A 590 -8.10 -5.40 -16.01
CA ALA A 590 -9.36 -6.11 -15.84
C ALA A 590 -9.66 -7.03 -17.04
N SER A 591 -9.53 -6.52 -18.27
CA SER A 591 -9.69 -7.31 -19.49
C SER A 591 -8.69 -8.48 -19.55
N LEU A 592 -7.42 -8.21 -19.23
CA LEU A 592 -6.37 -9.24 -19.16
C LEU A 592 -6.68 -10.31 -18.10
N ASN A 593 -7.11 -9.89 -16.91
CA ASN A 593 -7.45 -10.80 -15.81
C ASN A 593 -8.57 -11.76 -16.18
N HIS A 594 -9.61 -11.30 -16.89
CA HIS A 594 -10.69 -12.19 -17.33
C HIS A 594 -10.19 -13.26 -18.28
N TRP A 595 -9.32 -12.91 -19.23
CA TRP A 595 -8.74 -13.91 -20.13
C TRP A 595 -7.80 -14.86 -19.40
N ARG A 596 -6.92 -14.35 -18.54
CA ARG A 596 -6.01 -15.16 -17.73
C ARG A 596 -6.77 -16.13 -16.83
N LYS A 597 -7.83 -15.68 -16.16
CA LYS A 597 -8.73 -16.53 -15.35
C LYS A 597 -9.38 -17.63 -16.20
N ALA A 598 -9.90 -17.30 -17.38
CA ALA A 598 -10.49 -18.30 -18.28
C ALA A 598 -9.49 -19.39 -18.71
N ARG A 599 -8.20 -19.04 -18.80
CA ARG A 599 -7.10 -19.98 -19.08
C ARG A 599 -6.55 -20.70 -17.84
N GLY A 600 -7.01 -20.38 -16.64
CA GLY A 600 -6.44 -20.90 -15.39
C GLY A 600 -5.07 -20.31 -15.02
N PHE A 601 -4.68 -19.17 -15.59
CA PHE A 601 -3.45 -18.45 -15.24
C PHE A 601 -3.67 -17.50 -14.06
N ASN A 602 -2.59 -17.16 -13.35
CA ASN A 602 -2.67 -16.19 -12.26
C ASN A 602 -3.15 -14.82 -12.77
N THR A 603 -4.00 -14.16 -12.00
CA THR A 603 -4.46 -12.78 -12.26
C THR A 603 -3.66 -11.77 -11.43
N PHE A 604 -3.84 -10.49 -11.76
CA PHE A 604 -3.13 -9.38 -11.15
C PHE A 604 -4.04 -8.48 -10.33
N VAL A 605 -3.51 -7.91 -9.25
CA VAL A 605 -4.18 -6.85 -8.47
C VAL A 605 -3.57 -5.49 -8.74
N PHE A 606 -4.34 -4.41 -8.55
CA PHE A 606 -3.86 -3.04 -8.70
C PHE A 606 -3.63 -2.40 -7.33
N ARG A 607 -2.41 -1.96 -7.07
CA ARG A 607 -1.95 -1.40 -5.79
C ARG A 607 -1.11 -0.14 -6.01
N PRO A 608 -1.72 0.99 -6.41
CA PRO A 608 -1.00 2.21 -6.74
C PRO A 608 -0.45 2.92 -5.50
N HIS A 609 0.62 3.70 -5.69
CA HIS A 609 0.96 4.79 -4.79
C HIS A 609 -0.11 5.88 -4.87
N ALA A 610 -0.73 6.19 -3.75
CA ALA A 610 -1.82 7.16 -3.70
C ALA A 610 -1.92 7.85 -2.33
N GLY A 611 -2.07 9.17 -2.36
CA GLY A 611 -2.26 10.02 -1.19
C GLY A 611 -1.06 10.08 -0.27
N GLU A 612 0.15 9.91 -0.78
CA GLU A 612 1.37 10.32 -0.08
C GLU A 612 1.48 11.85 -0.09
N ALA A 613 1.30 12.45 -1.27
CA ALA A 613 1.24 13.87 -1.52
C ALA A 613 0.15 14.19 -2.56
N GLY A 614 0.16 15.40 -3.13
CA GLY A 614 -0.76 15.76 -4.21
C GLY A 614 -2.21 16.02 -3.81
N ASP A 615 -3.12 15.81 -4.76
CA ASP A 615 -4.55 16.03 -4.58
C ASP A 615 -5.22 14.85 -3.88
N THR A 616 -6.17 15.15 -3.00
CA THR A 616 -7.04 14.17 -2.35
C THR A 616 -7.89 13.36 -3.32
N ASP A 617 -8.12 13.86 -4.55
CA ASP A 617 -8.85 13.16 -5.60
C ASP A 617 -8.16 11.84 -6.01
N HIS A 618 -6.85 11.72 -5.85
CA HIS A 618 -6.09 10.50 -6.15
C HIS A 618 -6.60 9.31 -5.33
N LEU A 619 -6.86 9.54 -4.04
CA LEU A 619 -7.41 8.53 -3.13
C LEU A 619 -8.80 8.07 -3.56
N THR A 620 -9.59 8.95 -4.19
CA THR A 620 -10.94 8.61 -4.66
C THR A 620 -10.89 7.75 -5.91
N ALA A 621 -9.97 8.04 -6.83
CA ALA A 621 -9.70 7.16 -7.97
C ALA A 621 -9.23 5.77 -7.51
N ALA A 622 -8.28 5.73 -6.56
CA ALA A 622 -7.79 4.47 -6.01
C ALA A 622 -8.86 3.70 -5.22
N PHE A 623 -9.74 4.39 -4.50
CA PHE A 623 -10.88 3.79 -3.79
C PHE A 623 -11.80 2.99 -4.72
N LEU A 624 -12.00 3.42 -5.96
CA LEU A 624 -12.83 2.68 -6.92
C LEU A 624 -12.06 1.51 -7.53
N THR A 625 -10.81 1.72 -7.95
CA THR A 625 -10.12 0.80 -8.86
C THR A 625 -9.16 -0.19 -8.20
N SER A 626 -8.73 0.08 -6.97
CA SER A 626 -7.54 -0.58 -6.39
C SER A 626 -7.87 -1.59 -5.28
N HIS A 627 -7.10 -2.67 -5.26
CA HIS A 627 -7.10 -3.71 -4.21
C HIS A 627 -6.66 -3.12 -2.86
N SER A 628 -5.49 -2.49 -2.84
CA SER A 628 -4.91 -1.76 -1.70
C SER A 628 -4.18 -0.53 -2.23
N ILE A 629 -3.65 0.32 -1.35
CA ILE A 629 -2.80 1.45 -1.75
C ILE A 629 -1.54 1.53 -0.90
N SER A 630 -0.54 2.19 -1.44
CA SER A 630 0.67 2.58 -0.73
C SER A 630 0.54 4.01 -0.18
N HIS A 631 1.03 4.23 1.03
CA HIS A 631 0.99 5.47 1.82
C HIS A 631 -0.39 5.86 2.39
N GLY A 632 -1.27 6.47 1.60
CA GLY A 632 -2.59 6.91 2.07
C GLY A 632 -2.61 8.02 3.14
N ILE A 633 -1.51 8.76 3.33
CA ILE A 633 -1.32 9.78 4.37
C ILE A 633 -2.41 10.85 4.31
N LEU A 634 -2.80 11.29 3.11
CA LEU A 634 -3.79 12.33 2.88
C LEU A 634 -5.23 11.92 3.26
N LEU A 635 -5.50 10.64 3.55
CA LEU A 635 -6.80 10.22 4.11
C LEU A 635 -7.15 10.98 5.39
N ARG A 636 -6.14 11.41 6.17
CA ARG A 636 -6.33 12.25 7.36
C ARG A 636 -7.05 13.59 7.07
N LYS A 637 -7.02 14.06 5.83
CA LYS A 637 -7.66 15.31 5.38
C LYS A 637 -9.07 15.09 4.83
N VAL A 638 -9.48 13.84 4.58
CA VAL A 638 -10.77 13.50 3.97
C VAL A 638 -11.52 12.47 4.82
N PRO A 639 -12.16 12.90 5.92
CA PRO A 639 -12.80 11.98 6.87
C PRO A 639 -13.84 11.06 6.22
N ALA A 640 -14.63 11.56 5.27
CA ALA A 640 -15.62 10.75 4.55
C ALA A 640 -14.98 9.60 3.77
N LEU A 641 -13.84 9.85 3.12
CA LEU A 641 -13.11 8.82 2.38
C LEU A 641 -12.37 7.87 3.32
N GLN A 642 -11.74 8.39 4.38
CA GLN A 642 -11.12 7.56 5.42
C GLN A 642 -12.13 6.58 6.05
N TYR A 643 -13.37 7.02 6.29
CA TYR A 643 -14.43 6.15 6.78
C TYR A 643 -14.86 5.10 5.76
N LEU A 644 -14.94 5.44 4.47
CA LEU A 644 -15.18 4.46 3.40
C LEU A 644 -14.05 3.39 3.32
N PHE A 645 -12.79 3.79 3.47
CA PHE A 645 -11.65 2.87 3.55
C PHE A 645 -11.75 1.93 4.75
N TYR A 646 -12.20 2.44 5.90
CA TYR A 646 -12.48 1.64 7.09
C TYR A 646 -13.61 0.64 6.83
N LEU A 647 -14.75 1.08 6.28
CA LEU A 647 -15.91 0.21 6.04
C LEU A 647 -15.61 -0.94 5.06
N LYS A 648 -14.72 -0.70 4.09
CA LYS A 648 -14.26 -1.69 3.10
C LYS A 648 -12.96 -2.38 3.44
N GLN A 649 -12.38 -2.08 4.61
CA GLN A 649 -11.11 -2.64 5.09
C GLN A 649 -10.00 -2.64 4.02
N ILE A 650 -9.90 -1.53 3.26
CA ILE A 650 -8.91 -1.38 2.18
C ILE A 650 -7.51 -1.31 2.78
N GLY A 651 -6.60 -2.13 2.28
CA GLY A 651 -5.22 -2.19 2.75
C GLY A 651 -4.44 -0.90 2.51
N LEU A 652 -3.70 -0.46 3.52
CA LEU A 652 -2.79 0.68 3.49
C LEU A 652 -1.38 0.20 3.88
N ALA A 653 -0.46 0.15 2.91
CA ALA A 653 0.96 -0.10 3.18
C ALA A 653 1.66 1.23 3.49
N MET A 654 2.03 1.45 4.75
CA MET A 654 2.57 2.72 5.22
C MET A 654 4.05 2.60 5.58
N SER A 655 4.85 3.59 5.17
CA SER A 655 6.29 3.66 5.43
C SER A 655 6.66 4.91 6.25
N PRO A 656 6.46 4.91 7.59
CA PRO A 656 6.68 6.07 8.43
C PRO A 656 8.07 6.71 8.36
N LEU A 657 9.17 5.94 8.22
CA LEU A 657 10.52 6.50 8.12
C LEU A 657 10.74 7.22 6.78
N SER A 658 10.25 6.66 5.67
CA SER A 658 10.25 7.32 4.36
C SER A 658 9.47 8.64 4.43
N ASN A 659 8.26 8.56 4.96
CA ASN A 659 7.39 9.71 5.12
C ASN A 659 7.99 10.81 6.02
N ASN A 660 8.76 10.41 7.04
CA ASN A 660 9.53 11.31 7.89
C ASN A 660 10.60 12.10 7.14
N ALA A 661 11.29 11.46 6.20
CA ALA A 661 12.31 12.12 5.41
C ALA A 661 11.72 13.07 4.34
N LEU A 662 10.56 12.74 3.78
CA LEU A 662 10.05 13.41 2.58
C LEU A 662 8.90 14.41 2.82
N PHE A 663 7.97 14.14 3.74
CA PHE A 663 6.69 14.86 3.75
C PHE A 663 6.18 15.35 5.10
N LEU A 664 6.39 14.59 6.18
CA LEU A 664 5.85 14.92 7.50
C LEU A 664 6.69 14.34 8.62
N THR A 665 6.87 15.06 9.72
CA THR A 665 7.62 14.52 10.88
C THR A 665 6.99 13.23 11.41
N TYR A 666 7.82 12.33 11.94
CA TYR A 666 7.42 10.99 12.35
C TYR A 666 6.25 10.98 13.35
N GLU A 667 6.22 11.91 14.30
CA GLU A 667 5.13 12.01 15.31
C GLU A 667 3.80 12.47 14.70
N ARG A 668 3.85 13.13 13.54
CA ARG A 668 2.66 13.60 12.82
C ARG A 668 2.13 12.55 11.85
N ASN A 669 2.80 11.42 11.67
CA ASN A 669 2.34 10.37 10.79
C ASN A 669 0.97 9.84 11.26
N PRO A 670 -0.03 9.68 10.36
CA PRO A 670 -1.37 9.26 10.76
C PRO A 670 -1.51 7.76 11.06
N LEU A 671 -0.45 6.96 10.92
CA LEU A 671 -0.48 5.52 11.19
C LEU A 671 -1.09 5.15 12.55
N PRO A 672 -0.72 5.79 13.69
CA PRO A 672 -1.31 5.46 14.98
C PRO A 672 -2.82 5.73 15.02
N ASP A 673 -3.26 6.84 14.42
CA ASP A 673 -4.68 7.20 14.36
C ASP A 673 -5.46 6.23 13.47
N PHE A 674 -4.91 5.87 12.31
CA PHE A 674 -5.50 4.91 11.39
C PHE A 674 -5.63 3.52 12.04
N PHE A 675 -4.60 3.09 12.75
CA PHE A 675 -4.60 1.83 13.49
C PHE A 675 -5.62 1.83 14.63
N LYS A 676 -5.77 2.93 15.38
CA LYS A 676 -6.79 3.07 16.44
C LYS A 676 -8.20 2.99 15.89
N VAL A 677 -8.48 3.70 14.79
CA VAL A 677 -9.77 3.62 14.08
C VAL A 677 -10.08 2.20 13.61
N GLY A 678 -9.05 1.38 13.32
CA GLY A 678 -9.20 0.03 12.80
C GLY A 678 -9.19 -0.02 11.27
N LEU A 679 -8.50 0.92 10.62
CA LEU A 679 -8.12 0.76 9.22
C LEU A 679 -7.15 -0.42 9.06
N ASN A 680 -7.23 -1.09 7.91
CA ASN A 680 -6.35 -2.19 7.56
C ASN A 680 -4.97 -1.65 7.16
N VAL A 681 -4.14 -1.33 8.15
CA VAL A 681 -2.79 -0.79 7.94
C VAL A 681 -1.70 -1.85 8.13
N SER A 682 -0.63 -1.75 7.36
CA SER A 682 0.62 -2.49 7.52
C SER A 682 1.82 -1.54 7.51
N LEU A 683 2.94 -1.99 8.09
CA LEU A 683 4.22 -1.28 8.02
C LEU A 683 5.07 -1.82 6.87
N SER A 684 5.76 -0.92 6.17
CA SER A 684 6.62 -1.18 5.03
C SER A 684 7.85 -0.28 5.02
N THR A 685 8.85 -0.58 4.18
CA THR A 685 10.16 0.10 4.21
C THR A 685 10.40 1.13 3.11
N ASP A 686 9.67 1.05 2.00
CA ASP A 686 9.83 1.89 0.82
C ASP A 686 11.20 1.76 0.14
N ASP A 687 12.17 2.59 0.54
CA ASP A 687 13.56 2.55 0.09
C ASP A 687 14.53 2.30 1.25
N PRO A 688 14.77 1.03 1.64
CA PRO A 688 15.80 0.67 2.62
C PRO A 688 17.15 1.34 2.40
N LEU A 689 17.57 1.45 1.15
CA LEU A 689 18.82 2.11 0.76
C LEU A 689 18.88 3.57 1.21
N GLN A 690 17.76 4.28 1.27
CA GLN A 690 17.75 5.71 1.53
C GLN A 690 17.38 6.04 2.97
N PHE A 691 16.57 5.21 3.62
CA PHE A 691 15.95 5.55 4.92
C PHE A 691 16.41 4.71 6.11
N HIS A 692 17.07 3.56 5.87
CA HIS A 692 17.35 2.58 6.92
C HIS A 692 18.84 2.41 7.17
N PHE A 693 19.21 2.13 8.41
CA PHE A 693 20.60 1.91 8.80
C PHE A 693 20.92 0.46 9.13
N THR A 694 19.93 -0.35 9.49
CA THR A 694 20.12 -1.72 9.94
C THR A 694 20.18 -2.73 8.80
N LYS A 695 20.60 -3.98 9.09
CA LYS A 695 20.58 -5.08 8.12
C LYS A 695 19.14 -5.55 7.83
N GLU A 696 18.23 -5.34 8.78
CA GLU A 696 16.84 -5.82 8.72
C GLU A 696 15.87 -4.62 8.70
N PRO A 697 15.72 -3.93 7.55
CA PRO A 697 15.02 -2.65 7.48
C PRO A 697 13.57 -2.75 7.96
N LEU A 698 12.87 -3.84 7.63
CA LEU A 698 11.50 -4.03 8.09
C LEU A 698 11.42 -4.22 9.62
N LEU A 699 12.42 -4.81 10.29
CA LEU A 699 12.42 -4.87 11.75
C LEU A 699 12.74 -3.51 12.38
N GLU A 700 13.57 -2.70 11.74
CA GLU A 700 13.82 -1.32 12.14
C GLU A 700 12.53 -0.48 12.12
N GLU A 701 11.72 -0.54 11.05
CA GLU A 701 10.41 0.14 11.01
C GLU A 701 9.50 -0.26 12.19
N TYR A 702 9.34 -1.56 12.43
CA TYR A 702 8.52 -2.04 13.55
C TYR A 702 9.09 -1.62 14.91
N SER A 703 10.42 -1.61 15.07
CA SER A 703 11.07 -1.24 16.33
C SER A 703 10.90 0.26 16.61
N VAL A 704 11.10 1.11 15.60
CA VAL A 704 10.91 2.56 15.73
C VAL A 704 9.44 2.88 16.02
N ALA A 705 8.51 2.27 15.28
CA ALA A 705 7.07 2.42 15.52
C ALA A 705 6.67 1.96 16.93
N ALA A 706 7.19 0.83 17.40
CA ALA A 706 6.92 0.32 18.75
C ALA A 706 7.34 1.30 19.84
N HIS A 707 8.53 1.90 19.72
CA HIS A 707 9.09 2.78 20.74
C HIS A 707 8.51 4.20 20.70
N ILE A 708 8.29 4.77 19.51
CA ILE A 708 7.77 6.14 19.38
C ILE A 708 6.26 6.17 19.60
N TYR A 709 5.51 5.27 18.95
CA TYR A 709 4.05 5.23 19.08
C TYR A 709 3.57 4.41 20.28
N LYS A 710 4.48 3.79 21.04
CA LYS A 710 4.19 2.99 22.24
C LYS A 710 3.22 1.84 21.95
N LEU A 711 3.42 1.15 20.83
CA LEU A 711 2.56 0.04 20.42
C LEU A 711 2.87 -1.21 21.25
N PRO A 712 1.87 -1.86 21.88
CA PRO A 712 2.08 -3.13 22.56
C PRO A 712 2.38 -4.24 21.55
N GLN A 713 2.96 -5.35 22.03
CA GLN A 713 3.33 -6.51 21.20
C GLN A 713 2.16 -7.07 20.40
N SER A 714 0.97 -7.02 20.99
CA SER A 714 -0.26 -7.45 20.35
C SER A 714 -0.66 -6.59 19.15
N SER A 715 -0.40 -5.27 19.20
CA SER A 715 -0.58 -4.35 18.07
C SER A 715 0.46 -4.58 16.98
N LEU A 716 1.72 -4.85 17.35
CA LEU A 716 2.77 -5.20 16.37
C LEU A 716 2.44 -6.52 15.66
N ALA A 717 1.91 -7.50 16.38
CA ALA A 717 1.42 -8.76 15.80
C ALA A 717 0.21 -8.54 14.87
N GLU A 718 -0.71 -7.62 15.22
CA GLU A 718 -1.84 -7.24 14.35
C GLU A 718 -1.35 -6.59 13.05
N LEU A 719 -0.38 -5.66 13.12
CA LEU A 719 0.24 -5.03 11.94
C LEU A 719 0.95 -6.07 11.05
N ALA A 720 1.69 -7.01 11.65
CA ALA A 720 2.35 -8.08 10.92
C ALA A 720 1.33 -9.04 10.28
N ARG A 721 0.26 -9.42 10.99
CA ARG A 721 -0.85 -10.21 10.43
C ARG A 721 -1.48 -9.51 9.23
N ASN A 722 -1.78 -8.22 9.35
CA ASN A 722 -2.36 -7.42 8.28
C ASN A 722 -1.45 -7.37 7.05
N SER A 723 -0.13 -7.25 7.24
CA SER A 723 0.84 -7.29 6.13
C SER A 723 0.76 -8.58 5.32
N VAL A 724 0.58 -9.73 5.99
CA VAL A 724 0.43 -11.03 5.32
C VAL A 724 -0.89 -11.11 4.58
N ILE A 725 -1.99 -10.63 5.17
CA ILE A 725 -3.31 -10.61 4.52
C ILE A 725 -3.27 -9.74 3.26
N GLN A 726 -2.69 -8.54 3.36
CA GLN A 726 -2.54 -7.60 2.27
C GLN A 726 -1.60 -8.12 1.17
N SER A 727 -0.61 -8.94 1.50
CA SER A 727 0.34 -9.47 0.52
C SER A 727 -0.32 -10.30 -0.58
N GLY A 728 0.38 -10.53 -1.67
CA GLY A 728 -0.01 -11.37 -2.79
C GLY A 728 0.62 -12.75 -2.77
N PHE A 729 0.98 -13.30 -1.61
CA PHE A 729 1.39 -14.70 -1.53
C PHE A 729 0.22 -15.66 -1.78
N GLU A 730 0.54 -16.87 -2.22
CA GLU A 730 -0.41 -17.92 -2.56
C GLU A 730 -1.23 -18.37 -1.34
N MET A 731 -2.44 -18.88 -1.58
CA MET A 731 -3.36 -19.32 -0.53
C MET A 731 -2.73 -20.37 0.40
N GLU A 732 -2.05 -21.36 -0.17
CA GLU A 732 -1.36 -22.42 0.58
C GLU A 732 -0.36 -21.82 1.60
N ILE A 733 0.44 -20.85 1.16
CA ILE A 733 1.45 -20.18 1.98
C ILE A 733 0.77 -19.35 3.10
N LYS A 734 -0.27 -18.58 2.75
CA LYS A 734 -1.02 -17.80 3.74
C LYS A 734 -1.70 -18.68 4.79
N ARG A 735 -2.26 -19.82 4.39
CA ARG A 735 -2.83 -20.82 5.31
C ARG A 735 -1.78 -21.39 6.26
N HIS A 736 -0.59 -21.66 5.73
CA HIS A 736 0.54 -22.07 6.56
C HIS A 736 0.97 -20.96 7.55
N TRP A 737 0.89 -19.68 7.18
CA TRP A 737 1.37 -18.56 8.00
C TRP A 737 0.35 -18.02 9.01
N LEU A 738 -0.93 -18.02 8.69
CA LEU A 738 -1.99 -17.37 9.48
C LEU A 738 -2.98 -18.36 10.12
N GLY A 739 -3.05 -19.59 9.59
CA GLY A 739 -4.05 -20.59 9.98
C GLY A 739 -4.91 -21.03 8.79
N GLN A 740 -5.54 -22.19 8.91
CA GLN A 740 -6.22 -22.87 7.79
C GLN A 740 -7.41 -22.08 7.22
N GLU A 741 -8.09 -21.29 8.05
CA GLU A 741 -9.30 -20.55 7.72
C GLU A 741 -9.09 -19.03 7.80
N TRP A 742 -7.87 -18.54 7.57
CA TRP A 742 -7.51 -17.13 7.74
C TRP A 742 -8.39 -16.13 6.98
N TYR A 743 -9.05 -16.60 5.90
CA TYR A 743 -9.94 -15.83 5.05
C TYR A 743 -11.30 -15.51 5.69
N LEU A 744 -11.64 -16.14 6.82
CA LEU A 744 -12.85 -15.83 7.59
C LEU A 744 -12.68 -14.53 8.39
N PRO A 745 -13.76 -13.77 8.61
CA PRO A 745 -13.66 -12.51 9.33
C PRO A 745 -13.53 -12.71 10.86
N GLY A 746 -12.88 -11.76 11.52
CA GLY A 746 -12.77 -11.70 12.97
C GLY A 746 -11.92 -12.81 13.58
N ALA A 747 -12.32 -13.29 14.76
CA ALA A 747 -11.60 -14.32 15.50
C ALA A 747 -11.63 -15.70 14.82
N ALA A 748 -12.64 -15.97 13.97
CA ALA A 748 -12.75 -17.24 13.27
C ALA A 748 -11.61 -17.45 12.26
N GLY A 749 -11.16 -16.39 11.59
CA GLY A 749 -10.01 -16.44 10.68
C GLY A 749 -8.67 -16.20 11.36
N ASN A 750 -8.52 -16.57 12.62
CA ASN A 750 -7.28 -16.37 13.36
C ASN A 750 -6.86 -17.60 14.15
N ASP A 751 -5.66 -18.06 13.86
CA ASP A 751 -4.95 -19.01 14.72
C ASP A 751 -3.90 -18.25 15.54
N ILE A 752 -4.14 -18.08 16.84
CA ILE A 752 -3.23 -17.36 17.73
C ILE A 752 -1.86 -18.04 17.82
N HIS A 753 -1.75 -19.37 17.63
CA HIS A 753 -0.46 -20.06 17.61
C HIS A 753 0.37 -19.70 16.37
N LYS A 754 -0.29 -19.21 15.32
CA LYS A 754 0.32 -18.76 14.07
C LYS A 754 0.54 -17.26 14.03
N THR A 755 -0.39 -16.45 14.52
CA THR A 755 -0.39 -14.98 14.39
C THR A 755 0.03 -14.23 15.65
N ASN A 756 -0.08 -14.86 16.82
CA ASN A 756 0.10 -14.24 18.14
C ASN A 756 -0.79 -13.01 18.39
N VAL A 757 -1.87 -12.89 17.63
CA VAL A 757 -2.89 -11.86 17.83
C VAL A 757 -4.01 -12.45 18.68
N PRO A 758 -4.30 -11.91 19.88
CA PRO A 758 -5.41 -12.40 20.71
C PRO A 758 -6.74 -12.40 19.96
N ASN A 759 -7.49 -13.50 20.09
CA ASN A 759 -8.80 -13.64 19.46
C ASN A 759 -9.78 -12.56 19.92
N LEU A 760 -9.69 -12.15 21.20
CA LEU A 760 -10.51 -11.08 21.77
C LEU A 760 -10.39 -9.76 20.98
N ARG A 761 -9.17 -9.41 20.55
CA ARG A 761 -8.90 -8.21 19.73
C ARG A 761 -9.61 -8.29 18.39
N LEU A 762 -9.47 -9.40 17.69
CA LEU A 762 -10.06 -9.56 16.36
C LEU A 762 -11.59 -9.68 16.43
N ALA A 763 -12.13 -10.27 17.49
CA ALA A 763 -13.56 -10.25 17.78
C ALA A 763 -14.05 -8.81 18.01
N TYR A 764 -13.31 -8.00 18.77
CA TYR A 764 -13.62 -6.59 18.95
C TYR A 764 -13.61 -5.79 17.63
N ARG A 765 -12.56 -5.95 16.83
CA ARG A 765 -12.42 -5.28 15.52
C ARG A 765 -13.59 -5.62 14.60
N HIS A 766 -13.90 -6.92 14.49
CA HIS A 766 -14.97 -7.43 13.65
C HIS A 766 -16.36 -7.00 14.12
N ARG A 767 -16.66 -7.13 15.42
CA ARG A 767 -17.94 -6.65 15.98
C ARG A 767 -18.14 -5.16 15.75
N THR A 768 -17.09 -4.36 15.97
CA THR A 768 -17.17 -2.91 15.76
C THR A 768 -17.42 -2.57 14.29
N LEU A 769 -16.77 -3.26 13.36
CA LEU A 769 -17.04 -3.08 11.92
C LEU A 769 -18.47 -3.48 11.55
N LEU A 770 -18.97 -4.58 12.11
CA LEU A 770 -20.36 -5.01 11.90
C LEU A 770 -21.37 -3.99 12.42
N ASP A 771 -21.13 -3.40 13.60
CA ASP A 771 -22.00 -2.36 14.15
C ASP A 771 -22.08 -1.15 13.20
N GLU A 772 -20.94 -0.70 12.63
CA GLU A 772 -20.90 0.39 11.66
C GLU A 772 -21.59 0.03 10.34
N LEU A 773 -21.35 -1.17 9.81
CA LEU A 773 -22.01 -1.62 8.57
C LEU A 773 -23.51 -1.80 8.75
N ALA A 774 -23.95 -2.32 9.89
CA ALA A 774 -25.37 -2.44 10.23
C ALA A 774 -26.03 -1.06 10.27
N MET A 775 -25.39 -0.05 10.89
CA MET A 775 -25.88 1.33 10.90
C MET A 775 -26.04 1.90 9.47
N ILE A 776 -25.11 1.60 8.55
CA ILE A 776 -25.20 2.06 7.16
C ILE A 776 -26.33 1.33 6.40
N ARG A 777 -26.57 0.05 6.68
CA ARG A 777 -27.57 -0.75 5.96
C ARG A 777 -29.00 -0.62 6.48
N SER A 778 -29.19 -0.60 7.80
CA SER A 778 -30.54 -0.61 8.43
C SER A 778 -31.37 0.64 8.12
N HIS A 779 -30.75 1.67 7.54
CA HIS A 779 -31.39 2.95 7.24
C HIS A 779 -31.40 3.25 5.72
N SER A 780 -31.19 2.22 4.90
CA SER A 780 -31.24 2.28 3.43
C SER A 780 -32.57 1.83 2.83
N THR A 781 -33.40 1.11 3.60
CA THR A 781 -34.82 0.82 3.32
C THR A 781 -35.69 1.92 3.90
#